data_AF-L8LQ08-F1
#
_entry.id   AF-L8LQ08-F1
#
_cell.length_a   1.000
_cell.length_b   1.000
_cell.length_c   1.000
_cell.angle_alpha   90.00
_cell.angle_beta   90.00
_cell.angle_gamma   90.00
#
_symmetry.space_group_name_H-M   'P 1'
#
loop_
_entity.id
_entity.type
_entity.pdbx_description
1 polymer ?
#
loop_
_entity_poly.entity_id
_entity_poly.type
_entity_poly.pdbx_seq_one_letter_code
_entity_poly.pdbx_strand_id
1 'polypeptide(L)'
;MIKSSKLLRIAINNCLGNFSKISHSTPMENNQTLSSSVRVMEPNDTITTATATNLRSNNPDVVIASQISFSFANRLVDQTEDVDMYSVDLAAGDLLVLDMDADIFGSTLDPVVRLFDADGNQLAQSDDNQAPDEIFGPGGLDSYLEYTVDAAGTYYVGISSWPNAVFDYFEDDQGNPTNVPYDPNIAASGTGESWGDYELNALLNQELVPEPTDIPPSNGRGPTISLLGTAGTYDSEDNLLANALVQNVEDGASVLTLGLAVEGFIPPTGREVFLTSDADLRSIFQTGQPYSPGSEVLGAVFDDNGVPIGLRVQVFDRNSVVLLPLANSEETGVEAPDAISFNIEPSAGYVVGENNSTTAPIFPTLDDVPELPTVTQVGISLSETELVESLGNATTLSFELTEAPPSEGIIIHVDSGVPGALGELDVLNAEVNGGAFPSPNFNSGGFFFRITEASADITLSAFDDGIEEGVVEYTYTIQPGVGYTIDPQASEVTFTIADNPNSVPLPPDNGDDNGDGDNGIPTEAELNDTIATANPISVSLENPSFTLSGAIDSTEDTSYIVDRSEDVDMFAFELEVGQTLMLDVDTGNRRDSLLSPVVRIFDGEGAELASRANRNASLEFIAPETGTYYAGISQQGNDFYDPNVVGSGSGWTIPNVIEPGSYTLDVNLQAA
;
A
#
# COMPACT_ATOMS: atom_id res chain seq x y z
N MET A 1 11.21 -4.92 0.52
CA MET A 1 11.64 -4.73 -0.88
C MET A 1 12.13 -3.30 -1.09
N ILE A 2 13.30 -3.17 -1.71
CA ILE A 2 14.28 -2.10 -1.50
C ILE A 2 13.95 -0.85 -2.34
N LYS A 3 13.61 0.27 -1.67
CA LYS A 3 13.58 1.61 -2.28
C LYS A 3 15.00 2.06 -2.60
N SER A 4 15.42 1.85 -3.85
CA SER A 4 16.72 2.31 -4.34
C SER A 4 16.86 3.83 -4.29
N SER A 5 18.02 4.23 -3.80
CA SER A 5 18.48 5.57 -3.52
C SER A 5 18.69 6.43 -4.77
N LYS A 6 18.13 7.65 -4.78
CA LYS A 6 18.61 8.75 -5.65
C LYS A 6 19.07 9.96 -4.83
N LEU A 7 20.38 9.97 -4.56
CA LEU A 7 21.31 11.12 -4.60
C LEU A 7 20.93 12.44 -3.90
N LEU A 8 21.36 12.50 -2.65
CA LEU A 8 21.98 13.62 -1.93
C LEU A 8 22.51 14.81 -2.80
N ARG A 9 21.93 16.01 -2.64
CA ARG A 9 22.69 17.28 -2.47
C ARG A 9 21.88 18.47 -1.91
N ILE A 10 22.29 18.85 -0.69
CA ILE A 10 22.28 20.20 -0.05
C ILE A 10 21.00 20.64 0.68
N ALA A 11 21.00 20.46 2.01
CA ALA A 11 20.84 21.57 2.97
C ALA A 11 21.23 21.15 4.39
N ILE A 12 22.33 21.72 4.92
CA ILE A 12 22.64 21.76 6.36
C ILE A 12 22.50 23.22 6.80
N ASN A 13 21.41 23.56 7.50
CA ASN A 13 21.40 24.21 8.82
C ASN A 13 20.13 25.04 9.10
N ASN A 14 19.62 24.78 10.32
CA ASN A 14 18.91 25.65 11.26
C ASN A 14 17.38 25.78 11.16
N CYS A 15 16.75 24.98 12.03
CA CYS A 15 15.67 25.27 12.96
C CYS A 15 15.15 26.71 13.08
N LEU A 16 13.84 26.75 13.35
CA LEU A 16 12.99 27.83 13.88
C LEU A 16 12.45 28.82 12.84
N GLY A 17 11.20 28.60 12.45
CA GLY A 17 10.31 29.68 12.05
C GLY A 17 9.30 29.31 10.97
N ASN A 18 8.03 29.39 11.37
CA ASN A 18 6.84 29.64 10.55
C ASN A 18 6.12 28.42 9.95
N PHE A 19 4.94 28.16 10.54
CA PHE A 19 3.70 27.85 9.85
C PHE A 19 3.63 28.52 8.46
N SER A 20 3.06 27.77 7.50
CA SER A 20 2.81 28.10 6.09
C SER A 20 3.84 27.53 5.11
N LYS A 21 3.42 26.44 4.45
CA LYS A 21 3.67 26.01 3.05
C LYS A 21 3.37 24.50 2.97
N ILE A 22 2.68 23.90 2.00
CA ILE A 22 2.04 24.27 0.74
C ILE A 22 0.97 23.20 0.53
N SER A 23 -0.31 23.55 0.47
CA SER A 23 -1.31 22.71 -0.17
C SER A 23 -1.04 22.73 -1.68
N HIS A 24 -0.84 21.58 -2.29
CA HIS A 24 -0.91 21.44 -3.74
C HIS A 24 -2.37 21.25 -4.16
N SER A 25 -3.24 22.17 -3.76
CA SER A 25 -4.53 22.37 -4.44
C SER A 25 -4.27 23.35 -5.58
N THR A 26 -4.37 22.90 -6.83
CA THR A 26 -4.59 23.84 -7.94
C THR A 26 -5.82 24.69 -7.63
N PRO A 27 -5.74 26.03 -7.66
CA PRO A 27 -6.87 26.87 -7.28
C PRO A 27 -7.90 26.85 -8.40
N MET A 28 -9.02 26.17 -8.18
CA MET A 28 -10.26 26.49 -8.88
C MET A 28 -10.73 27.87 -8.41
N GLU A 29 -10.36 28.92 -9.15
CA GLU A 29 -11.03 30.22 -9.06
C GLU A 29 -12.46 30.08 -9.60
N ASN A 30 -13.43 29.95 -8.70
CA ASN A 30 -14.68 30.75 -8.63
C ASN A 30 -15.86 29.93 -8.05
N ASN A 31 -16.06 30.01 -6.73
CA ASN A 31 -17.26 30.52 -6.06
C ASN A 31 -17.21 30.10 -4.59
N GLN A 32 -16.43 30.81 -3.76
CA GLN A 32 -16.36 30.55 -2.32
C GLN A 32 -17.72 30.80 -1.66
N THR A 33 -18.49 29.74 -1.44
CA THR A 33 -19.30 29.58 -0.23
C THR A 33 -18.32 29.48 0.94
N LEU A 34 -18.47 30.34 1.94
CA LEU A 34 -17.69 30.29 3.17
C LEU A 34 -18.03 28.98 3.91
N SER A 35 -17.19 27.95 3.78
CA SER A 35 -17.30 26.77 4.64
C SER A 35 -17.01 27.18 6.09
N SER A 36 -17.84 26.73 7.02
CA SER A 36 -17.61 26.97 8.45
C SER A 36 -16.50 26.04 8.93
N SER A 37 -15.28 26.54 9.15
CA SER A 37 -14.22 25.70 9.72
C SER A 37 -14.56 25.33 11.16
N VAL A 38 -14.70 24.02 11.42
CA VAL A 38 -14.83 23.45 12.77
C VAL A 38 -13.45 23.47 13.41
N ARG A 39 -13.36 23.95 14.65
CA ARG A 39 -12.10 23.92 15.40
C ARG A 39 -12.08 22.67 16.27
N VAL A 40 -11.24 21.71 15.89
CA VAL A 40 -10.96 20.49 16.65
C VAL A 40 -9.96 20.78 17.77
N MET A 41 -10.16 20.16 18.94
CA MET A 41 -9.30 20.34 20.11
C MET A 41 -9.29 19.08 20.98
N GLU A 42 -8.08 18.63 21.32
CA GLU A 42 -7.93 17.58 22.32
C GLU A 42 -8.27 17.97 23.76
N PRO A 43 -8.78 17.02 24.58
CA PRO A 43 -9.17 15.65 24.21
C PRO A 43 -10.55 15.62 23.52
N ASN A 44 -10.73 14.78 22.49
CA ASN A 44 -11.99 14.62 21.77
C ASN A 44 -12.36 13.14 21.49
N ASP A 45 -11.80 12.22 22.25
CA ASP A 45 -11.79 10.77 21.95
C ASP A 45 -13.05 9.99 22.33
N THR A 46 -13.97 10.67 23.02
CA THR A 46 -15.18 10.04 23.57
C THR A 46 -16.42 10.81 23.16
N ILE A 47 -17.57 10.15 23.22
CA ILE A 47 -18.90 10.76 23.07
C ILE A 47 -19.08 12.01 23.95
N THR A 48 -18.48 12.01 25.15
CA THR A 48 -18.60 13.14 26.09
C THR A 48 -17.70 14.33 25.76
N THR A 49 -16.62 14.09 25.02
CA THR A 49 -15.63 15.09 24.60
C THR A 49 -15.76 15.46 23.12
N ALA A 50 -16.69 14.83 22.41
CA ALA A 50 -16.90 15.00 20.97
C ALA A 50 -16.99 16.48 20.51
N THR A 51 -16.33 16.77 19.39
CA THR A 51 -16.37 18.06 18.74
C THR A 51 -17.68 18.23 17.96
N ALA A 52 -18.45 19.27 18.27
CA ALA A 52 -19.72 19.52 17.57
C ALA A 52 -19.49 20.03 16.13
N THR A 53 -19.95 19.28 15.14
CA THR A 53 -19.81 19.62 13.71
C THR A 53 -20.65 20.84 13.32
N ASN A 54 -21.78 21.05 14.02
CA ASN A 54 -22.83 21.99 13.62
C ASN A 54 -23.44 21.71 12.23
N LEU A 55 -23.29 20.49 11.71
CA LEU A 55 -23.98 20.00 10.51
C LEU A 55 -25.49 19.93 10.78
N ARG A 56 -26.29 20.53 9.89
CA ARG A 56 -27.77 20.63 10.00
C ARG A 56 -28.36 21.20 8.71
N SER A 57 -29.68 21.18 8.53
CA SER A 57 -30.30 21.56 7.24
C SER A 57 -30.02 22.98 6.72
N ASN A 58 -29.55 23.92 7.55
CA ASN A 58 -29.14 25.27 7.12
C ASN A 58 -27.62 25.48 7.08
N ASN A 59 -26.86 24.43 7.34
CA ASN A 59 -25.41 24.27 7.18
C ASN A 59 -25.17 22.79 6.78
N PRO A 60 -25.62 22.40 5.57
CA PRO A 60 -25.76 21.00 5.19
C PRO A 60 -24.44 20.35 4.78
N ASP A 61 -23.35 21.10 4.75
CA ASP A 61 -22.01 20.69 4.38
C ASP A 61 -21.01 21.26 5.39
N VAL A 62 -20.08 20.43 5.85
CA VAL A 62 -18.99 20.82 6.76
C VAL A 62 -17.73 20.05 6.36
N VAL A 63 -16.62 20.77 6.29
CA VAL A 63 -15.28 20.21 6.08
C VAL A 63 -14.48 20.37 7.38
N ILE A 64 -13.89 19.27 7.85
CA ILE A 64 -13.13 19.22 9.11
C ILE A 64 -11.74 18.67 8.83
N ALA A 65 -10.72 19.50 8.96
CA ALA A 65 -9.33 19.04 8.92
C ALA A 65 -8.81 18.80 10.35
N SER A 66 -8.26 17.61 10.59
CA SER A 66 -7.66 17.19 11.87
C SER A 66 -6.52 16.20 11.61
N GLN A 67 -6.04 15.56 12.67
CA GLN A 67 -4.99 14.55 12.62
C GLN A 67 -5.26 13.49 13.68
N ILE A 68 -5.07 12.22 13.33
CA ILE A 68 -4.91 11.13 14.30
C ILE A 68 -3.44 11.13 14.69
N SER A 69 -3.14 11.44 15.96
CA SER A 69 -1.77 11.66 16.44
C SER A 69 -1.67 11.82 17.96
N PHE A 70 -0.46 11.66 18.49
CA PHE A 70 -0.18 12.01 19.88
C PHE A 70 -0.37 13.51 20.18
N SER A 71 -1.06 13.80 21.29
CA SER A 71 -1.25 15.17 21.79
C SER A 71 -0.81 15.33 23.26
N PHE A 72 0.02 16.34 23.54
CA PHE A 72 0.37 16.70 24.92
C PHE A 72 -0.83 17.18 25.78
N ALA A 73 -1.94 17.54 25.15
CA ALA A 73 -3.18 17.86 25.84
C ALA A 73 -3.93 16.59 26.30
N ASN A 74 -3.63 15.44 25.71
CA ASN A 74 -4.19 14.13 26.00
C ASN A 74 -3.09 13.08 26.27
N ARG A 75 -2.38 13.23 27.40
CA ARG A 75 -1.13 12.46 27.67
C ARG A 75 -1.33 10.97 27.97
N LEU A 76 -2.56 10.51 28.00
CA LEU A 76 -2.92 9.12 28.30
C LEU A 76 -3.38 8.37 27.04
N VAL A 77 -3.35 9.05 25.88
CA VAL A 77 -3.69 8.51 24.57
C VAL A 77 -2.46 8.76 23.71
N ASP A 78 -1.87 7.71 23.17
CA ASP A 78 -0.81 7.85 22.17
C ASP A 78 -1.39 8.04 20.76
N GLN A 79 -0.60 7.82 19.70
CA GLN A 79 -1.07 8.02 18.33
C GLN A 79 -1.85 6.82 17.76
N THR A 80 -1.66 5.62 18.32
CA THR A 80 -2.37 4.40 17.91
C THR A 80 -3.73 4.31 18.60
N GLU A 81 -3.84 4.90 19.79
CA GLU A 81 -5.09 4.95 20.55
C GLU A 81 -5.99 6.16 20.22
N ASP A 82 -5.47 7.12 19.43
CA ASP A 82 -6.16 8.38 19.14
C ASP A 82 -7.40 8.17 18.26
N VAL A 83 -8.49 8.78 18.69
CA VAL A 83 -9.78 8.76 17.99
C VAL A 83 -10.35 10.16 18.03
N ASP A 84 -10.76 10.69 16.89
CA ASP A 84 -11.45 11.96 16.82
C ASP A 84 -12.98 11.73 16.83
N MET A 85 -13.68 12.14 17.90
CA MET A 85 -15.14 12.03 17.99
C MET A 85 -15.85 13.33 17.60
N TYR A 86 -16.87 13.22 16.77
CA TYR A 86 -17.69 14.33 16.28
C TYR A 86 -19.17 14.12 16.56
N SER A 87 -19.87 15.13 17.08
CA SER A 87 -21.33 15.03 17.33
C SER A 87 -22.16 15.74 16.26
N VAL A 88 -23.24 15.10 15.80
CA VAL A 88 -24.19 15.62 14.82
C VAL A 88 -25.64 15.39 15.28
N ASP A 89 -26.52 16.38 15.09
CA ASP A 89 -27.95 16.28 15.38
C ASP A 89 -28.73 15.95 14.10
N LEU A 90 -29.35 14.77 14.05
CA LEU A 90 -30.03 14.24 12.86
C LEU A 90 -31.53 14.01 13.10
N ALA A 91 -32.34 14.18 12.06
CA ALA A 91 -33.75 13.82 12.05
C ALA A 91 -33.97 12.45 11.37
N ALA A 92 -35.08 11.79 11.72
CA ALA A 92 -35.47 10.56 11.02
C ALA A 92 -35.71 10.82 9.53
N GLY A 93 -35.07 10.02 8.68
CA GLY A 93 -35.06 10.13 7.23
C GLY A 93 -33.97 11.02 6.66
N ASP A 94 -33.12 11.64 7.50
CA ASP A 94 -31.94 12.35 7.00
C ASP A 94 -30.94 11.36 6.39
N LEU A 95 -30.29 11.75 5.28
CA LEU A 95 -29.13 11.08 4.71
C LEU A 95 -27.87 11.79 5.23
N LEU A 96 -27.01 11.07 5.94
CA LEU A 96 -25.67 11.50 6.31
C LEU A 96 -24.67 10.87 5.35
N VAL A 97 -23.81 11.69 4.74
CA VAL A 97 -22.67 11.23 3.94
C VAL A 97 -21.39 11.70 4.63
N LEU A 98 -20.44 10.80 4.79
CA LEU A 98 -19.13 11.04 5.37
C LEU A 98 -18.11 10.52 4.38
N ASP A 99 -17.20 11.40 4.02
CA ASP A 99 -16.16 11.16 3.03
C ASP A 99 -14.83 11.61 3.64
N MET A 100 -13.85 10.72 3.63
CA MET A 100 -12.58 10.89 4.33
C MET A 100 -11.44 10.99 3.34
N ASP A 101 -10.80 12.14 3.28
CA ASP A 101 -9.61 12.32 2.49
C ASP A 101 -8.36 12.22 3.39
N ALA A 102 -7.60 11.14 3.26
CA ALA A 102 -6.30 10.98 3.88
C ALA A 102 -5.26 10.50 2.85
N ASP A 103 -5.43 9.29 2.30
CA ASP A 103 -4.52 8.68 1.31
C ASP A 103 -4.50 9.50 0.02
N ILE A 104 -5.64 10.03 -0.43
CA ILE A 104 -5.73 10.86 -1.64
C ILE A 104 -4.86 12.14 -1.59
N PHE A 105 -4.50 12.62 -0.39
CA PHE A 105 -3.57 13.73 -0.20
C PHE A 105 -2.16 13.30 0.25
N GLY A 106 -1.90 12.00 0.30
CA GLY A 106 -0.62 11.39 0.65
C GLY A 106 -0.37 11.31 2.16
N SER A 107 -1.42 11.31 2.97
CA SER A 107 -1.33 10.96 4.39
C SER A 107 -0.97 9.47 4.53
N THR A 108 -0.31 9.12 5.63
CA THR A 108 -0.04 7.72 5.98
C THR A 108 -1.16 7.10 6.81
N LEU A 109 -2.17 7.89 7.16
CA LEU A 109 -3.35 7.42 7.88
C LEU A 109 -4.18 6.54 6.94
N ASP A 110 -4.59 5.40 7.48
CA ASP A 110 -5.58 4.48 6.95
C ASP A 110 -6.85 4.68 7.81
N PRO A 111 -7.76 5.59 7.41
CA PRO A 111 -8.88 6.03 8.25
C PRO A 111 -10.05 5.04 8.26
N VAL A 112 -10.51 4.71 9.46
CA VAL A 112 -11.78 4.01 9.70
C VAL A 112 -12.83 5.00 10.21
N VAL A 113 -13.97 5.06 9.53
CA VAL A 113 -15.14 5.85 9.97
C VAL A 113 -16.14 4.96 10.68
N ARG A 114 -16.58 5.34 11.88
CA ARG A 114 -17.68 4.69 12.61
C ARG A 114 -18.78 5.68 12.96
N LEU A 115 -20.03 5.22 12.90
CA LEU A 115 -21.20 5.97 13.33
C LEU A 115 -21.83 5.31 14.56
N PHE A 116 -22.05 6.08 15.62
CA PHE A 116 -22.66 5.63 16.87
C PHE A 116 -23.96 6.39 17.18
N ASP A 117 -24.87 5.72 17.91
CA ASP A 117 -25.98 6.40 18.58
C ASP A 117 -25.56 7.07 19.91
N ALA A 118 -26.50 7.74 20.58
CA ALA A 118 -26.25 8.44 21.83
C ALA A 118 -25.94 7.53 23.04
N ASP A 119 -26.23 6.24 22.95
CA ASP A 119 -25.89 5.25 23.97
C ASP A 119 -24.52 4.59 23.69
N GLY A 120 -23.86 4.94 22.57
CA GLY A 120 -22.57 4.41 22.15
C GLY A 120 -22.65 3.12 21.34
N ASN A 121 -23.84 2.73 20.85
CA ASN A 121 -23.95 1.56 19.98
C ASN A 121 -23.50 1.93 18.56
N GLN A 122 -22.59 1.14 17.97
CA GLN A 122 -22.19 1.29 16.57
C GLN A 122 -23.35 0.91 15.64
N LEU A 123 -23.62 1.79 14.67
CA LEU A 123 -24.69 1.66 13.68
C LEU A 123 -24.14 1.33 12.29
N ALA A 124 -22.98 1.89 11.95
CA ALA A 124 -22.31 1.69 10.68
C ALA A 124 -20.80 1.91 10.81
N GLN A 125 -20.06 1.36 9.85
CA GLN A 125 -18.61 1.53 9.73
C GLN A 125 -18.22 1.50 8.26
N SER A 126 -17.18 2.25 7.92
CA SER A 126 -16.46 2.18 6.66
C SER A 126 -14.96 2.19 6.92
N ASP A 127 -14.21 1.61 6.00
CA ASP A 127 -12.76 1.40 6.05
C ASP A 127 -12.16 1.88 4.72
N ASP A 128 -12.26 1.06 3.66
CA ASP A 128 -11.70 1.36 2.33
C ASP A 128 -12.78 1.56 1.24
N ASN A 129 -13.98 2.01 1.61
CA ASN A 129 -14.99 2.25 0.58
C ASN A 129 -14.65 3.56 -0.15
N GLN A 130 -14.47 3.48 -1.47
CA GLN A 130 -14.20 4.65 -2.31
C GLN A 130 -15.40 5.60 -2.38
N ALA A 131 -15.15 6.90 -2.31
CA ALA A 131 -16.15 7.91 -2.60
C ALA A 131 -16.43 8.01 -4.12
N PRO A 132 -17.62 8.48 -4.54
CA PRO A 132 -18.00 8.59 -5.94
C PRO A 132 -17.01 9.34 -6.86
N ASP A 133 -16.25 10.31 -6.34
CA ASP A 133 -15.27 11.12 -7.06
C ASP A 133 -13.84 10.55 -7.05
N GLU A 134 -13.59 9.49 -6.29
CA GLU A 134 -12.28 8.82 -6.16
C GLU A 134 -12.13 7.61 -7.08
N ILE A 135 -13.15 7.33 -7.87
CA ILE A 135 -13.22 6.14 -8.71
C ILE A 135 -12.07 6.11 -9.73
N PHE A 136 -11.37 4.96 -9.78
CA PHE A 136 -10.10 4.71 -10.48
C PHE A 136 -8.90 5.56 -10.02
N GLY A 137 -9.06 6.41 -9.01
CA GLY A 137 -8.01 7.29 -8.49
C GLY A 137 -7.21 6.68 -7.34
N PRO A 138 -6.22 7.44 -6.82
CA PRO A 138 -5.66 7.19 -5.49
C PRO A 138 -6.73 7.44 -4.40
N GLY A 139 -6.49 7.04 -3.15
CA GLY A 139 -7.51 7.00 -2.09
C GLY A 139 -8.03 5.58 -1.85
N GLY A 140 -7.21 4.56 -2.10
CA GLY A 140 -7.62 3.16 -1.93
C GLY A 140 -7.83 2.76 -0.47
N LEU A 141 -7.31 3.57 0.45
CA LEU A 141 -7.45 3.43 1.90
C LEU A 141 -8.42 4.47 2.50
N ASP A 142 -9.01 5.32 1.66
CA ASP A 142 -9.93 6.35 2.11
C ASP A 142 -11.34 5.77 2.36
N SER A 143 -12.10 6.47 3.20
CA SER A 143 -13.26 5.91 3.90
C SER A 143 -14.55 6.65 3.55
N TYR A 144 -15.45 6.01 2.81
CA TYR A 144 -16.74 6.59 2.43
C TYR A 144 -17.92 5.89 3.11
N LEU A 145 -18.83 6.66 3.71
CA LEU A 145 -20.02 6.13 4.39
C LEU A 145 -21.28 6.96 4.10
N GLU A 146 -22.32 6.30 3.59
CA GLU A 146 -23.68 6.83 3.53
C GLU A 146 -24.59 6.14 4.55
N TYR A 147 -25.36 6.92 5.31
CA TYR A 147 -26.29 6.39 6.30
C TYR A 147 -27.64 7.14 6.31
N THR A 148 -28.73 6.40 6.17
CA THR A 148 -30.09 6.95 6.32
C THR A 148 -30.58 6.76 7.74
N VAL A 149 -30.96 7.86 8.39
CA VAL A 149 -31.26 7.92 9.82
C VAL A 149 -32.65 7.37 10.13
N ASP A 150 -32.74 6.37 11.01
CA ASP A 150 -34.03 5.76 11.39
C ASP A 150 -34.84 6.60 12.41
N ALA A 151 -34.15 7.26 13.33
CA ALA A 151 -34.76 8.00 14.43
C ALA A 151 -34.05 9.34 14.68
N ALA A 152 -34.81 10.37 15.03
CA ALA A 152 -34.22 11.66 15.36
C ALA A 152 -33.43 11.58 16.69
N GLY A 153 -32.23 12.16 16.72
CA GLY A 153 -31.33 12.10 17.87
C GLY A 153 -29.98 12.75 17.60
N THR A 154 -29.12 12.75 18.60
CA THR A 154 -27.69 13.09 18.44
C THR A 154 -26.93 11.80 18.14
N TYR A 155 -26.12 11.84 17.11
CA TYR A 155 -25.26 10.75 16.64
C TYR A 155 -23.80 11.20 16.72
N TYR A 156 -22.90 10.23 16.71
CA TYR A 156 -21.48 10.46 16.88
C TYR A 156 -20.69 9.77 15.78
N VAL A 157 -19.80 10.52 15.12
CA VAL A 157 -18.88 10.01 14.11
C VAL A 157 -17.51 9.88 14.77
N GLY A 158 -16.98 8.67 14.83
CA GLY A 158 -15.62 8.41 15.30
C GLY A 158 -14.70 8.19 14.10
N ILE A 159 -13.60 8.94 14.04
CA ILE A 159 -12.53 8.76 13.07
C ILE A 159 -11.33 8.18 13.81
N SER A 160 -10.80 7.08 13.30
CA SER A 160 -9.68 6.36 13.92
C SER A 160 -8.80 5.76 12.84
N SER A 161 -7.66 5.21 13.22
CA SER A 161 -6.82 4.42 12.31
C SER A 161 -7.27 2.95 12.22
N TRP A 162 -7.04 2.29 11.09
CA TRP A 162 -7.15 0.84 10.94
C TRP A 162 -6.16 0.10 11.85
N PRO A 163 -6.52 -1.06 12.45
CA PRO A 163 -7.81 -1.75 12.35
C PRO A 163 -8.89 -1.18 13.29
N ASN A 164 -8.50 -0.63 14.45
CA ASN A 164 -9.38 -0.18 15.54
C ASN A 164 -10.59 -1.11 15.79
N ALA A 165 -10.35 -2.42 15.65
CA ALA A 165 -11.39 -3.44 15.60
C ALA A 165 -11.38 -4.28 16.88
N VAL A 166 -12.21 -5.33 16.86
CA VAL A 166 -12.52 -6.29 17.94
C VAL A 166 -11.30 -7.18 18.23
N PHE A 167 -10.13 -6.58 18.45
CA PHE A 167 -8.87 -7.24 18.75
C PHE A 167 -8.12 -6.42 19.79
N ASP A 168 -8.67 -6.43 20.99
CA ASP A 168 -7.91 -6.19 22.20
C ASP A 168 -8.00 -7.47 23.04
N TYR A 169 -6.87 -8.10 23.33
CA TYR A 169 -6.79 -9.37 24.06
C TYR A 169 -6.59 -9.11 25.56
N PHE A 170 -7.41 -8.26 26.19
CA PHE A 170 -7.41 -8.20 27.65
C PHE A 170 -7.71 -9.59 28.22
N GLU A 171 -6.97 -10.04 29.23
CA GLU A 171 -7.42 -11.20 30.02
C GLU A 171 -8.41 -10.72 31.10
N ASP A 172 -9.56 -11.40 31.27
CA ASP A 172 -10.36 -11.21 32.47
C ASP A 172 -9.55 -11.59 33.72
N ASP A 173 -10.03 -11.26 34.93
CA ASP A 173 -9.46 -11.68 36.22
C ASP A 173 -9.26 -13.22 36.36
N GLN A 174 -9.62 -14.03 35.35
CA GLN A 174 -9.48 -15.48 35.27
C GLN A 174 -8.56 -15.96 34.13
N GLY A 175 -7.89 -15.07 33.39
CA GLY A 175 -6.96 -15.42 32.33
C GLY A 175 -7.63 -15.82 31.02
N ASN A 176 -8.89 -15.41 30.79
CA ASN A 176 -9.56 -15.65 29.51
C ASN A 176 -9.45 -14.41 28.63
N PRO A 177 -9.15 -14.56 27.33
CA PRO A 177 -9.27 -13.48 26.37
C PRO A 177 -10.66 -12.86 26.41
N THR A 178 -10.74 -11.62 26.86
CA THR A 178 -11.85 -10.72 26.67
C THR A 178 -11.51 -9.80 25.52
N ASN A 179 -12.15 -10.08 24.40
CA ASN A 179 -12.20 -9.18 23.29
C ASN A 179 -12.94 -7.91 23.72
N VAL A 180 -12.23 -6.80 23.93
CA VAL A 180 -12.87 -5.51 24.25
C VAL A 180 -12.90 -4.69 22.97
N PRO A 181 -14.06 -4.57 22.31
CA PRO A 181 -14.20 -3.66 21.17
C PRO A 181 -13.92 -2.23 21.61
N TYR A 182 -13.49 -1.37 20.66
CA TYR A 182 -13.47 0.08 20.83
C TYR A 182 -14.74 0.55 21.56
N ASP A 183 -14.57 1.24 22.70
CA ASP A 183 -15.67 1.78 23.50
C ASP A 183 -15.67 3.31 23.39
N PRO A 184 -16.64 3.91 22.65
CA PRO A 184 -16.68 5.35 22.44
C PRO A 184 -16.94 6.17 23.72
N ASN A 185 -17.13 5.52 24.88
CA ASN A 185 -17.26 6.16 26.18
C ASN A 185 -15.97 6.12 27.03
N ILE A 186 -14.95 5.39 26.59
CA ILE A 186 -13.68 5.20 27.30
C ILE A 186 -12.56 5.81 26.45
N ALA A 187 -11.88 6.81 26.99
CA ALA A 187 -10.68 7.37 26.36
C ALA A 187 -9.57 6.31 26.33
N ALA A 188 -8.69 6.35 25.31
CA ALA A 188 -7.65 5.34 25.07
C ALA A 188 -8.20 3.93 24.81
N SER A 189 -9.39 3.80 24.20
CA SER A 189 -9.91 2.49 23.78
C SER A 189 -9.70 2.21 22.28
N GLY A 190 -9.07 3.14 21.55
CA GLY A 190 -8.72 2.96 20.14
C GLY A 190 -7.50 2.06 19.97
N THR A 191 -7.38 1.35 18.85
CA THR A 191 -6.29 0.40 18.55
C THR A 191 -5.89 0.40 17.07
N GLY A 192 -5.32 1.50 16.58
CA GLY A 192 -4.88 1.67 15.19
C GLY A 192 -3.37 1.48 14.97
N GLU A 193 -2.94 1.31 13.72
CA GLU A 193 -1.54 1.10 13.34
C GLU A 193 -0.95 2.25 12.47
N SER A 194 -1.80 3.22 12.11
CA SER A 194 -1.48 4.33 11.24
C SER A 194 -1.86 5.67 11.87
N TRP A 195 -1.24 6.75 11.41
CA TRP A 195 -1.48 8.09 11.93
C TRP A 195 -1.18 9.11 10.84
N GLY A 196 -1.75 10.30 10.97
CA GLY A 196 -1.59 11.33 9.96
C GLY A 196 -2.72 12.35 9.96
N ASP A 197 -2.60 13.30 9.03
CA ASP A 197 -3.61 14.31 8.77
C ASP A 197 -4.78 13.68 7.99
N TYR A 198 -5.99 14.21 8.19
CA TYR A 198 -7.15 13.89 7.36
C TYR A 198 -8.07 15.09 7.19
N GLU A 199 -8.94 15.02 6.17
CA GLU A 199 -10.07 15.91 5.98
C GLU A 199 -11.37 15.09 5.95
N LEU A 200 -12.34 15.42 6.82
CA LEU A 200 -13.68 14.84 6.82
C LEU A 200 -14.64 15.79 6.10
N ASN A 201 -15.15 15.34 4.96
CA ASN A 201 -16.23 15.97 4.19
C ASN A 201 -17.57 15.38 4.63
N ALA A 202 -18.31 16.11 5.46
CA ALA A 202 -19.61 15.66 5.97
C ALA A 202 -20.77 16.41 5.30
N LEU A 203 -21.69 15.66 4.68
CA LEU A 203 -22.87 16.19 4.00
C LEU A 203 -24.17 15.68 4.63
N LEU A 204 -25.20 16.53 4.63
CA LEU A 204 -26.53 16.23 5.15
C LEU A 204 -27.60 16.46 4.08
N ASN A 205 -28.32 15.39 3.74
CA ASN A 205 -29.37 15.36 2.72
C ASN A 205 -28.89 15.83 1.34
N GLN A 206 -27.62 15.54 1.04
CA GLN A 206 -26.98 15.79 -0.25
C GLN A 206 -26.23 14.51 -0.63
N GLU A 207 -26.27 14.17 -1.92
CA GLU A 207 -25.44 13.12 -2.50
C GLU A 207 -24.08 13.74 -2.87
N LEU A 208 -23.00 12.98 -2.75
CA LEU A 208 -21.70 13.37 -3.27
C LEU A 208 -21.69 13.10 -4.78
N VAL A 209 -21.84 14.16 -5.57
CA VAL A 209 -21.84 14.09 -7.04
C VAL A 209 -20.52 14.64 -7.56
N PRO A 210 -19.70 13.84 -8.26
CA PRO A 210 -18.45 14.30 -8.82
C PRO A 210 -18.64 15.48 -9.77
N GLU A 211 -17.75 16.47 -9.69
CA GLU A 211 -17.77 17.61 -10.59
C GLU A 211 -17.34 17.19 -12.01
N PRO A 212 -17.96 17.75 -13.07
CA PRO A 212 -17.57 17.46 -14.44
C PRO A 212 -16.10 17.81 -14.69
N THR A 213 -15.38 16.91 -15.37
CA THR A 213 -13.95 17.12 -15.62
C THR A 213 -13.72 18.22 -16.66
N ASP A 214 -13.03 19.29 -16.29
CA ASP A 214 -12.59 20.33 -17.23
C ASP A 214 -11.40 19.84 -18.06
N ILE A 215 -11.62 19.59 -19.36
CA ILE A 215 -10.57 19.21 -20.31
C ILE A 215 -10.04 20.47 -21.00
N PRO A 216 -8.79 20.90 -20.72
CA PRO A 216 -8.25 22.11 -21.31
C PRO A 216 -8.20 22.05 -22.86
N PRO A 217 -8.60 23.10 -23.59
CA PRO A 217 -8.69 23.02 -25.05
C PRO A 217 -7.31 22.85 -25.69
N SER A 218 -7.22 21.97 -26.69
CA SER A 218 -5.95 21.71 -27.37
C SER A 218 -5.31 22.97 -27.95
N ASN A 219 -3.98 23.05 -27.78
CA ASN A 219 -3.13 24.10 -28.33
C ASN A 219 -2.24 23.61 -29.49
N GLY A 220 -2.38 22.33 -29.89
CA GLY A 220 -1.61 21.69 -30.97
C GLY A 220 -0.11 21.60 -30.69
N ARG A 221 0.31 21.52 -29.43
CA ARG A 221 1.71 21.45 -29.01
C ARG A 221 1.91 20.38 -27.95
N GLY A 222 3.08 19.75 -27.97
CA GLY A 222 3.48 18.74 -27.01
C GLY A 222 3.98 17.48 -27.72
N PRO A 223 4.24 16.40 -26.97
CA PRO A 223 4.43 15.09 -27.55
C PRO A 223 3.15 14.60 -28.25
N THR A 224 3.30 13.67 -29.18
CA THR A 224 2.19 12.95 -29.81
C THR A 224 1.83 11.75 -28.95
N ILE A 225 0.56 11.59 -28.59
CA ILE A 225 0.06 10.45 -27.83
C ILE A 225 -0.79 9.57 -28.73
N SER A 226 -0.51 8.28 -28.74
CA SER A 226 -1.30 7.27 -29.44
C SER A 226 -1.84 6.24 -28.45
N LEU A 227 -2.99 5.64 -28.78
CA LEU A 227 -3.71 4.64 -27.99
C LEU A 227 -3.92 3.39 -28.82
N LEU A 228 -3.52 2.24 -28.27
CA LEU A 228 -3.91 0.92 -28.76
C LEU A 228 -4.37 0.07 -27.58
N GLY A 229 -5.62 -0.39 -27.62
CA GLY A 229 -6.16 -1.31 -26.62
C GLY A 229 -5.94 -2.78 -26.99
N THR A 230 -5.85 -3.64 -26.00
CA THR A 230 -5.81 -5.10 -26.14
C THR A 230 -6.79 -5.70 -25.13
N ALA A 231 -7.77 -6.47 -25.60
CA ALA A 231 -8.73 -7.15 -24.75
C ALA A 231 -8.38 -8.64 -24.69
N GLY A 232 -8.26 -9.17 -23.48
CA GLY A 232 -7.96 -10.58 -23.25
C GLY A 232 -8.81 -11.16 -22.13
N THR A 233 -9.12 -12.44 -22.26
CA THR A 233 -9.69 -13.27 -21.19
C THR A 233 -8.73 -14.40 -20.90
N TYR A 234 -8.45 -14.59 -19.62
CA TYR A 234 -7.39 -15.48 -19.11
C TYR A 234 -7.95 -16.43 -18.07
N ASP A 235 -7.38 -17.63 -17.95
CA ASP A 235 -7.63 -18.51 -16.80
C ASP A 235 -6.69 -18.19 -15.62
N SER A 236 -6.80 -18.94 -14.52
CA SER A 236 -5.99 -18.78 -13.32
C SER A 236 -4.48 -19.06 -13.51
N GLU A 237 -4.11 -19.67 -14.63
CA GLU A 237 -2.73 -20.01 -14.99
C GLU A 237 -2.20 -19.13 -16.14
N ASP A 238 -2.78 -17.94 -16.33
CA ASP A 238 -2.40 -16.93 -17.33
C ASP A 238 -2.59 -17.39 -18.80
N ASN A 239 -3.32 -18.48 -19.06
CA ASN A 239 -3.57 -18.90 -20.44
C ASN A 239 -4.64 -18.04 -21.09
N LEU A 240 -4.35 -17.53 -22.29
CA LEU A 240 -5.29 -16.74 -23.06
C LEU A 240 -6.42 -17.62 -23.63
N LEU A 241 -7.64 -17.42 -23.12
CA LEU A 241 -8.86 -18.12 -23.53
C LEU A 241 -9.58 -17.43 -24.70
N ALA A 242 -9.53 -16.10 -24.77
CA ALA A 242 -10.18 -15.31 -25.82
C ALA A 242 -9.53 -13.94 -26.04
N ASN A 243 -9.54 -13.45 -27.30
CA ASN A 243 -9.13 -12.09 -27.68
C ASN A 243 -10.29 -11.10 -27.53
N ALA A 244 -10.99 -11.16 -26.39
CA ALA A 244 -12.17 -10.36 -26.09
C ALA A 244 -12.37 -10.27 -24.57
N LEU A 245 -13.26 -9.38 -24.14
CA LEU A 245 -13.73 -9.32 -22.76
C LEU A 245 -14.92 -10.27 -22.59
N VAL A 246 -14.95 -11.04 -21.49
CA VAL A 246 -15.99 -12.01 -21.19
C VAL A 246 -16.45 -11.82 -19.74
N GLN A 247 -17.72 -11.52 -19.51
CA GLN A 247 -18.21 -11.18 -18.18
C GLN A 247 -18.19 -12.34 -17.19
N ASN A 248 -18.54 -13.54 -17.65
CA ASN A 248 -18.68 -14.71 -16.77
C ASN A 248 -17.64 -15.77 -17.15
N VAL A 249 -16.54 -15.78 -16.41
CA VAL A 249 -15.46 -16.77 -16.51
C VAL A 249 -15.37 -17.48 -15.16
N GLU A 250 -15.46 -18.82 -15.15
CA GLU A 250 -15.57 -19.59 -13.89
C GLU A 250 -14.27 -19.55 -13.05
N ASP A 251 -13.11 -19.47 -13.70
CA ASP A 251 -11.79 -19.54 -13.06
C ASP A 251 -10.77 -18.72 -13.86
N GLY A 252 -10.89 -17.40 -13.78
CA GLY A 252 -10.12 -16.49 -14.62
C GLY A 252 -10.56 -15.04 -14.54
N ALA A 253 -9.99 -14.20 -15.40
CA ALA A 253 -10.28 -12.77 -15.47
C ALA A 253 -10.27 -12.27 -16.91
N SER A 254 -11.10 -11.26 -17.19
CA SER A 254 -11.02 -10.47 -18.42
C SER A 254 -10.41 -9.11 -18.11
N VAL A 255 -9.46 -8.70 -18.95
CA VAL A 255 -8.73 -7.43 -18.76
C VAL A 255 -8.70 -6.68 -20.09
N LEU A 256 -9.03 -5.39 -20.04
CA LEU A 256 -8.75 -4.45 -21.11
C LEU A 256 -7.46 -3.71 -20.79
N THR A 257 -6.41 -3.96 -21.58
CA THR A 257 -5.16 -3.19 -21.50
C THR A 257 -5.22 -2.02 -22.45
N LEU A 258 -5.11 -0.79 -21.93
CA LEU A 258 -4.97 0.43 -22.73
C LEU A 258 -3.47 0.78 -22.84
N GLY A 259 -2.86 0.52 -23.99
CA GLY A 259 -1.47 0.88 -24.26
C GLY A 259 -1.36 2.31 -24.81
N LEU A 260 -0.60 3.16 -24.12
CA LEU A 260 -0.29 4.52 -24.54
C LEU A 260 1.17 4.61 -25.00
N ALA A 261 1.35 5.13 -26.21
CA ALA A 261 2.67 5.39 -26.78
C ALA A 261 2.87 6.89 -27.00
N VAL A 262 4.04 7.38 -26.57
CA VAL A 262 4.37 8.80 -26.53
C VAL A 262 5.57 9.08 -27.43
N GLU A 263 5.35 9.89 -28.47
CA GLU A 263 6.42 10.37 -29.33
C GLU A 263 6.76 11.83 -29.02
N GLY A 264 7.98 12.07 -28.52
CA GLY A 264 8.48 13.39 -28.23
C GLY A 264 8.92 13.54 -26.77
N PHE A 265 9.08 14.79 -26.34
CA PHE A 265 9.56 15.08 -24.98
C PHE A 265 8.42 15.00 -23.97
N ILE A 266 8.61 14.19 -22.94
CA ILE A 266 7.75 14.11 -21.75
C ILE A 266 8.38 14.96 -20.64
N PRO A 267 7.66 15.93 -20.04
CA PRO A 267 8.16 16.67 -18.90
C PRO A 267 8.46 15.73 -17.71
N PRO A 268 9.43 16.05 -16.83
CA PRO A 268 9.68 15.26 -15.62
C PRO A 268 8.50 15.17 -14.66
N THR A 269 7.57 16.13 -14.74
CA THR A 269 6.30 16.09 -13.99
C THR A 269 5.29 15.14 -14.60
N GLY A 270 5.59 14.50 -15.73
CA GLY A 270 4.66 13.73 -16.56
C GLY A 270 3.73 14.61 -17.41
N ARG A 271 2.81 13.94 -18.11
CA ARG A 271 1.71 14.57 -18.84
C ARG A 271 0.39 13.80 -18.67
N GLU A 272 -0.60 14.40 -18.02
CA GLU A 272 -2.00 13.94 -18.01
C GLU A 272 -2.71 13.90 -19.39
N VAL A 273 -3.10 12.71 -19.78
CA VAL A 273 -3.87 12.42 -20.99
C VAL A 273 -5.29 12.12 -20.57
N PHE A 274 -6.25 12.65 -21.32
CA PHE A 274 -7.67 12.40 -21.06
C PHE A 274 -8.15 11.33 -22.02
N LEU A 275 -8.55 10.18 -21.48
CA LEU A 275 -9.19 9.11 -22.22
C LEU A 275 -10.69 9.14 -21.93
N THR A 276 -11.53 9.20 -22.97
CA THR A 276 -12.99 9.15 -22.83
C THR A 276 -13.55 7.89 -23.44
N SER A 277 -14.71 7.48 -22.92
CA SER A 277 -15.42 6.27 -23.29
C SER A 277 -16.88 6.56 -23.59
N ASP A 278 -17.54 5.60 -24.25
CA ASP A 278 -18.94 5.65 -24.65
C ASP A 278 -19.91 5.02 -23.63
N ALA A 279 -19.42 4.63 -22.44
CA ALA A 279 -20.23 4.04 -21.37
C ALA A 279 -19.82 4.53 -19.96
N ASP A 280 -20.68 4.26 -18.96
CA ASP A 280 -20.33 4.39 -17.54
C ASP A 280 -19.35 3.28 -17.16
N LEU A 281 -18.11 3.66 -16.85
CA LEU A 281 -17.05 2.70 -16.58
C LEU A 281 -17.32 1.83 -15.35
N ARG A 282 -18.08 2.32 -14.36
CA ARG A 282 -18.43 1.54 -13.13
C ARG A 282 -19.36 0.37 -13.43
N SER A 283 -20.10 0.44 -14.54
CA SER A 283 -20.96 -0.66 -14.97
C SER A 283 -20.20 -1.79 -15.68
N ILE A 284 -18.89 -1.61 -15.91
CA ILE A 284 -18.08 -2.49 -16.77
C ILE A 284 -16.82 -2.97 -16.05
N PHE A 285 -16.09 -2.09 -15.36
CA PHE A 285 -14.79 -2.38 -14.78
C PHE A 285 -14.80 -2.25 -13.26
N GLN A 286 -13.86 -2.95 -12.61
CA GLN A 286 -13.57 -2.75 -11.19
C GLN A 286 -13.11 -1.31 -10.94
N THR A 287 -13.59 -0.67 -9.88
CA THR A 287 -13.41 0.78 -9.63
C THR A 287 -12.15 1.15 -8.85
N GLY A 288 -11.42 0.16 -8.34
CA GLY A 288 -10.13 0.36 -7.66
C GLY A 288 -9.09 0.99 -8.59
N GLN A 289 -7.99 1.46 -8.00
CA GLN A 289 -6.91 2.08 -8.76
C GLN A 289 -6.33 1.09 -9.80
N PRO A 290 -6.33 1.42 -11.10
CA PRO A 290 -5.79 0.54 -12.14
C PRO A 290 -4.27 0.36 -12.03
N TYR A 291 -3.78 -0.86 -12.27
CA TYR A 291 -2.35 -1.09 -12.48
C TYR A 291 -1.89 -0.40 -13.78
N SER A 292 -0.93 0.53 -13.66
CA SER A 292 -0.63 1.45 -14.76
C SER A 292 0.85 1.74 -15.07
N PRO A 293 1.78 0.77 -15.12
CA PRO A 293 3.21 1.03 -15.24
C PRO A 293 3.57 1.95 -16.43
N GLY A 294 4.51 2.86 -16.19
CA GLY A 294 4.85 3.98 -17.09
C GLY A 294 3.93 5.20 -17.01
N SER A 295 2.86 5.10 -16.21
CA SER A 295 1.86 6.13 -15.99
C SER A 295 1.25 6.04 -14.58
N GLU A 296 0.37 6.98 -14.27
CA GLU A 296 -0.45 6.98 -13.06
C GLU A 296 -1.87 7.38 -13.44
N VAL A 297 -2.86 6.59 -13.03
CA VAL A 297 -4.28 6.98 -13.18
C VAL A 297 -4.65 7.90 -12.02
N LEU A 298 -5.04 9.13 -12.36
CA LEU A 298 -5.40 10.20 -11.42
C LEU A 298 -6.89 10.18 -11.03
N GLY A 299 -7.66 9.18 -11.49
CA GLY A 299 -9.11 9.10 -11.36
C GLY A 299 -9.86 9.18 -12.68
N ALA A 300 -11.19 9.19 -12.59
CA ALA A 300 -12.07 9.20 -13.75
C ALA A 300 -12.13 10.56 -14.48
N VAL A 301 -12.63 10.52 -15.72
CA VAL A 301 -13.21 11.68 -16.40
C VAL A 301 -14.72 11.64 -16.18
N PHE A 302 -15.27 12.68 -15.55
CA PHE A 302 -16.69 12.79 -15.24
C PHE A 302 -17.45 13.66 -16.25
N ASP A 303 -18.66 13.24 -16.59
CA ASP A 303 -19.60 14.02 -17.42
C ASP A 303 -20.37 15.09 -16.62
N ASP A 304 -21.28 15.82 -17.28
CA ASP A 304 -22.13 16.86 -16.67
C ASP A 304 -23.03 16.35 -15.51
N ASN A 305 -23.18 15.02 -15.35
CA ASN A 305 -23.99 14.38 -14.32
C ASN A 305 -23.15 13.62 -13.29
N GLY A 306 -21.81 13.74 -13.32
CA GLY A 306 -20.92 13.01 -12.42
C GLY A 306 -20.76 11.53 -12.78
N VAL A 307 -21.06 11.13 -14.02
CA VAL A 307 -20.84 9.75 -14.49
C VAL A 307 -19.39 9.60 -14.96
N PRO A 308 -18.63 8.58 -14.49
CA PRO A 308 -17.26 8.34 -14.93
C PRO A 308 -17.26 7.72 -16.33
N ILE A 309 -16.98 8.54 -17.32
CA ILE A 309 -16.97 8.21 -18.74
C ILE A 309 -15.55 8.17 -19.31
N GLY A 310 -14.54 7.89 -18.48
CA GLY A 310 -13.15 7.93 -18.93
C GLY A 310 -12.14 7.93 -17.80
N LEU A 311 -10.87 8.14 -18.14
CA LEU A 311 -9.74 8.15 -17.21
C LEU A 311 -8.83 9.35 -17.45
N ARG A 312 -8.33 9.94 -16.36
CA ARG A 312 -7.25 10.92 -16.36
C ARG A 312 -5.94 10.18 -16.08
N VAL A 313 -5.00 10.21 -17.02
CA VAL A 313 -3.79 9.36 -16.95
C VAL A 313 -2.53 10.21 -17.09
N GLN A 314 -1.77 10.36 -16.01
CA GLN A 314 -0.47 11.02 -16.03
C GLN A 314 0.62 10.10 -16.61
N VAL A 315 1.04 10.32 -17.86
CA VAL A 315 2.11 9.53 -18.48
C VAL A 315 3.50 10.07 -18.13
N PHE A 316 4.44 9.17 -17.78
CA PHE A 316 5.82 9.52 -17.45
C PHE A 316 6.83 8.97 -18.44
N ASP A 317 6.52 7.81 -19.03
CA ASP A 317 7.43 7.07 -19.90
C ASP A 317 6.95 7.03 -21.35
N ARG A 318 7.85 6.60 -22.25
CA ARG A 318 7.57 6.49 -23.69
C ARG A 318 6.40 5.56 -23.95
N ASN A 319 6.35 4.44 -23.25
CA ASN A 319 5.24 3.51 -23.27
C ASN A 319 4.67 3.37 -21.87
N SER A 320 3.35 3.21 -21.81
CA SER A 320 2.65 2.86 -20.58
C SER A 320 1.46 1.97 -20.92
N VAL A 321 1.01 1.21 -19.93
CA VAL A 321 -0.25 0.47 -20.02
C VAL A 321 -1.14 0.87 -18.86
N VAL A 322 -2.45 0.79 -19.04
CA VAL A 322 -3.45 0.85 -17.98
C VAL A 322 -4.29 -0.42 -18.09
N LEU A 323 -4.27 -1.26 -17.06
CA LEU A 323 -5.04 -2.51 -17.04
C LEU A 323 -6.38 -2.26 -16.35
N LEU A 324 -7.47 -2.54 -17.04
CA LEU A 324 -8.84 -2.43 -16.53
C LEU A 324 -9.46 -3.82 -16.44
N PRO A 325 -9.46 -4.44 -15.25
CA PRO A 325 -10.16 -5.69 -15.00
C PRO A 325 -11.67 -5.48 -15.16
N LEU A 326 -12.31 -6.38 -15.91
CA LEU A 326 -13.75 -6.41 -16.06
C LEU A 326 -14.40 -6.79 -14.73
N ALA A 327 -15.41 -6.03 -14.30
CA ALA A 327 -16.19 -6.36 -13.12
C ALA A 327 -17.15 -7.52 -13.40
N ASN A 328 -17.46 -8.32 -12.39
CA ASN A 328 -18.44 -9.39 -12.55
C ASN A 328 -19.86 -8.78 -12.67
N SER A 329 -20.70 -9.35 -13.53
CA SER A 329 -22.08 -8.89 -13.72
C SER A 329 -22.93 -8.93 -12.45
N GLU A 330 -22.61 -9.80 -11.49
CA GLU A 330 -23.25 -9.81 -10.16
C GLU A 330 -22.81 -8.64 -9.28
N GLU A 331 -21.58 -8.14 -9.44
CA GLU A 331 -21.02 -7.01 -8.67
C GLU A 331 -21.59 -5.68 -9.18
N THR A 332 -21.72 -5.51 -10.49
CA THR A 332 -22.22 -4.25 -11.08
C THR A 332 -23.73 -4.12 -11.01
N GLY A 333 -24.47 -5.25 -10.95
CA GLY A 333 -25.93 -5.27 -11.00
C GLY A 333 -26.53 -4.77 -12.32
N VAL A 334 -25.69 -4.55 -13.35
CA VAL A 334 -26.04 -4.01 -14.67
C VAL A 334 -25.39 -4.87 -15.75
N GLU A 335 -26.14 -5.18 -16.82
CA GLU A 335 -25.61 -5.88 -17.98
C GLU A 335 -24.66 -4.94 -18.76
N ALA A 336 -23.44 -5.39 -19.05
CA ALA A 336 -22.48 -4.59 -19.80
C ALA A 336 -22.95 -4.38 -21.25
N PRO A 337 -22.52 -3.29 -21.92
CA PRO A 337 -22.78 -3.12 -23.34
C PRO A 337 -22.06 -4.20 -24.17
N ASP A 338 -22.51 -4.44 -25.41
CA ASP A 338 -21.89 -5.41 -26.34
C ASP A 338 -20.42 -5.08 -26.69
N ALA A 339 -20.00 -3.82 -26.49
CA ALA A 339 -18.65 -3.35 -26.70
C ALA A 339 -18.40 -2.05 -25.92
N ILE A 340 -17.13 -1.76 -25.69
CA ILE A 340 -16.65 -0.54 -25.06
C ILE A 340 -15.59 0.12 -25.94
N SER A 341 -15.68 1.44 -26.11
CA SER A 341 -14.70 2.22 -26.86
C SER A 341 -13.97 3.22 -25.97
N PHE A 342 -12.68 3.43 -26.22
CA PHE A 342 -11.90 4.50 -25.62
C PHE A 342 -11.30 5.39 -26.70
N ASN A 343 -11.23 6.69 -26.45
CA ASN A 343 -10.66 7.70 -27.34
C ASN A 343 -9.74 8.63 -26.55
N ILE A 344 -8.68 9.12 -27.19
CA ILE A 344 -7.88 10.23 -26.64
C ILE A 344 -8.58 11.55 -26.97
N GLU A 345 -8.96 12.30 -25.93
CA GLU A 345 -9.52 13.64 -26.12
C GLU A 345 -8.43 14.65 -26.50
N PRO A 346 -8.66 15.57 -27.46
CA PRO A 346 -7.72 16.65 -27.74
C PRO A 346 -7.62 17.66 -26.59
N SER A 347 -6.48 17.69 -25.91
CA SER A 347 -6.22 18.62 -24.79
C SER A 347 -4.95 19.44 -24.96
N ALA A 348 -4.77 20.45 -24.11
CA ALA A 348 -3.57 21.27 -24.08
C ALA A 348 -2.35 20.45 -23.59
N GLY A 349 -1.22 20.61 -24.26
CA GLY A 349 0.05 19.99 -23.81
C GLY A 349 0.40 18.68 -24.50
N TYR A 350 -0.45 18.16 -25.37
CA TYR A 350 -0.12 17.08 -26.31
C TYR A 350 -0.86 17.24 -27.65
N VAL A 351 -0.47 16.38 -28.60
CA VAL A 351 -1.15 16.20 -29.89
C VAL A 351 -1.67 14.77 -29.95
N VAL A 352 -2.89 14.59 -30.44
CA VAL A 352 -3.48 13.26 -30.64
C VAL A 352 -2.88 12.63 -31.90
N GLY A 353 -2.35 11.41 -31.78
CA GLY A 353 -1.76 10.62 -32.87
C GLY A 353 -2.80 10.03 -33.82
N GLU A 354 -2.34 9.29 -34.83
CA GLU A 354 -3.23 8.63 -35.81
C GLU A 354 -4.03 7.49 -35.15
N ASN A 355 -3.37 6.67 -34.34
CA ASN A 355 -4.03 5.66 -33.50
C ASN A 355 -4.49 6.34 -32.21
N ASN A 356 -5.76 6.71 -32.13
CA ASN A 356 -6.30 7.50 -31.02
C ASN A 356 -7.55 6.91 -30.39
N SER A 357 -7.97 5.73 -30.85
CA SER A 357 -9.16 5.07 -30.38
C SER A 357 -8.97 3.56 -30.40
N THR A 358 -9.69 2.88 -29.51
CA THR A 358 -9.75 1.43 -29.46
C THR A 358 -11.15 0.99 -29.07
N THR A 359 -11.59 -0.16 -29.57
CA THR A 359 -12.88 -0.76 -29.24
C THR A 359 -12.66 -2.22 -28.89
N ALA A 360 -13.24 -2.65 -27.78
CA ALA A 360 -13.20 -4.03 -27.31
C ALA A 360 -14.62 -4.60 -27.24
N PRO A 361 -14.89 -5.76 -27.84
CA PRO A 361 -16.17 -6.45 -27.67
C PRO A 361 -16.26 -7.07 -26.27
N ILE A 362 -17.48 -7.10 -25.73
CA ILE A 362 -17.80 -7.72 -24.45
C ILE A 362 -18.82 -8.81 -24.71
N PHE A 363 -18.54 -10.01 -24.23
CA PHE A 363 -19.41 -11.17 -24.38
C PHE A 363 -19.91 -11.65 -23.02
N PRO A 364 -21.16 -12.15 -22.92
CA PRO A 364 -21.67 -12.70 -21.66
C PRO A 364 -20.89 -13.94 -21.21
N THR A 365 -20.55 -14.85 -22.14
CA THR A 365 -19.85 -16.11 -21.86
C THR A 365 -18.81 -16.44 -22.94
N LEU A 366 -17.88 -17.35 -22.64
CA LEU A 366 -16.86 -17.80 -23.61
C LEU A 366 -17.47 -18.44 -24.86
N ASP A 367 -18.61 -19.14 -24.73
CA ASP A 367 -19.30 -19.79 -25.85
C ASP A 367 -19.86 -18.79 -26.87
N ASP A 368 -20.05 -17.52 -26.45
CA ASP A 368 -20.54 -16.44 -27.32
C ASP A 368 -19.41 -15.80 -28.14
N VAL A 369 -18.15 -16.05 -27.79
CA VAL A 369 -16.98 -15.50 -28.49
C VAL A 369 -16.84 -16.16 -29.87
N PRO A 370 -16.79 -15.38 -30.97
CA PRO A 370 -16.59 -15.94 -32.30
C PRO A 370 -15.25 -16.66 -32.44
N GLU A 371 -15.25 -17.87 -33.02
CA GLU A 371 -14.02 -18.57 -33.37
C GLU A 371 -13.19 -17.73 -34.37
N LEU A 372 -11.95 -17.42 -34.00
CA LEU A 372 -11.01 -16.71 -34.87
C LEU A 372 -10.48 -17.65 -35.97
N PRO A 373 -10.28 -17.14 -37.20
CA PRO A 373 -9.53 -17.88 -38.20
C PRO A 373 -8.10 -18.10 -37.69
N THR A 374 -7.64 -19.35 -37.67
CA THR A 374 -6.30 -19.68 -37.19
C THR A 374 -5.26 -19.14 -38.17
N VAL A 375 -4.43 -18.19 -37.73
CA VAL A 375 -3.22 -17.78 -38.48
C VAL A 375 -2.24 -18.94 -38.47
N THR A 376 -1.58 -19.14 -39.62
CA THR A 376 -0.95 -20.43 -39.94
C THR A 376 0.21 -20.79 -39.00
N GLN A 377 1.08 -19.86 -38.59
CA GLN A 377 2.23 -20.15 -37.71
C GLN A 377 2.95 -18.87 -37.26
N VAL A 378 3.37 -18.77 -35.99
CA VAL A 378 4.23 -17.71 -35.42
C VAL A 378 5.56 -18.29 -34.92
N GLY A 379 6.67 -17.59 -35.15
CA GLY A 379 7.98 -17.89 -34.58
C GLY A 379 8.64 -16.66 -33.96
N ILE A 380 9.52 -16.88 -32.98
CA ILE A 380 10.30 -15.85 -32.27
C ILE A 380 11.80 -15.99 -32.56
N SER A 381 12.53 -14.87 -32.62
CA SER A 381 13.99 -14.84 -32.74
C SER A 381 14.59 -13.61 -32.04
N LEU A 382 15.91 -13.63 -31.79
CA LEU A 382 16.66 -12.54 -31.18
C LEU A 382 17.76 -12.00 -32.09
N SER A 383 18.03 -10.70 -32.02
CA SER A 383 19.18 -10.09 -32.68
C SER A 383 20.49 -10.23 -31.90
N GLU A 384 20.42 -10.25 -30.57
CA GLU A 384 21.55 -10.37 -29.64
C GLU A 384 21.16 -11.29 -28.49
N THR A 385 22.11 -12.11 -28.01
CA THR A 385 21.88 -13.10 -26.95
C THR A 385 22.67 -12.82 -25.68
N GLU A 386 23.59 -11.85 -25.71
CA GLU A 386 24.38 -11.43 -24.54
C GLU A 386 24.09 -9.96 -24.23
N LEU A 387 23.42 -9.72 -23.11
CA LEU A 387 23.09 -8.40 -22.60
C LEU A 387 23.93 -8.07 -21.37
N VAL A 388 24.22 -6.78 -21.20
CA VAL A 388 25.00 -6.25 -20.09
C VAL A 388 24.36 -4.95 -19.60
N GLU A 389 23.90 -4.94 -18.36
CA GLU A 389 23.15 -3.84 -17.75
C GLU A 389 23.94 -2.54 -17.70
N SER A 390 25.17 -2.58 -17.18
CA SER A 390 26.05 -1.41 -17.14
C SER A 390 26.43 -0.84 -18.52
N LEU A 391 26.17 -1.58 -19.61
CA LEU A 391 26.30 -1.08 -20.97
C LEU A 391 24.96 -0.62 -21.58
N GLY A 392 23.84 -1.10 -21.05
CA GLY A 392 22.50 -0.86 -21.59
C GLY A 392 22.34 -1.29 -23.05
N ASN A 393 23.07 -2.32 -23.49
CA ASN A 393 22.94 -2.80 -24.86
C ASN A 393 21.57 -3.42 -25.10
N ALA A 394 21.11 -3.36 -26.34
CA ALA A 394 19.78 -3.77 -26.74
C ALA A 394 19.76 -5.08 -27.53
N THR A 395 18.65 -5.78 -27.42
CA THR A 395 18.27 -6.87 -28.31
C THR A 395 16.90 -6.59 -28.93
N THR A 396 16.62 -7.21 -30.06
CA THR A 396 15.34 -7.17 -30.75
C THR A 396 14.72 -8.56 -30.74
N LEU A 397 13.54 -8.67 -30.13
CA LEU A 397 12.65 -9.83 -30.27
C LEU A 397 11.85 -9.64 -31.56
N SER A 398 12.07 -10.52 -32.53
CA SER A 398 11.35 -10.49 -33.82
C SER A 398 10.34 -11.64 -33.90
N PHE A 399 9.11 -11.30 -34.24
CA PHE A 399 7.99 -12.22 -34.41
C PHE A 399 7.59 -12.28 -35.88
N GLU A 400 7.65 -13.47 -36.46
CA GLU A 400 7.33 -13.69 -37.88
C GLU A 400 6.10 -14.58 -38.01
N LEU A 401 5.08 -14.07 -38.71
CA LEU A 401 3.88 -14.82 -39.06
C LEU A 401 4.00 -15.33 -40.50
N THR A 402 3.62 -16.57 -40.72
CA THR A 402 3.60 -17.17 -42.07
C THR A 402 2.57 -16.53 -43.01
N GLU A 403 1.55 -15.87 -42.45
CA GLU A 403 0.51 -15.14 -43.16
C GLU A 403 0.13 -13.88 -42.36
N ALA A 404 -0.35 -12.83 -43.03
CA ALA A 404 -0.76 -11.62 -42.34
C ALA A 404 -1.90 -11.92 -41.34
N PRO A 405 -1.89 -11.30 -40.15
CA PRO A 405 -2.95 -11.52 -39.17
C PRO A 405 -4.27 -10.92 -39.65
N PRO A 406 -5.41 -11.29 -39.02
CA PRO A 406 -6.68 -10.61 -39.21
C PRO A 406 -6.57 -9.09 -38.93
N SER A 407 -7.58 -8.33 -39.34
CA SER A 407 -7.61 -6.87 -39.12
C SER A 407 -7.51 -6.46 -37.65
N GLU A 408 -8.02 -7.31 -36.77
CA GLU A 408 -7.99 -7.19 -35.33
C GLU A 408 -6.65 -7.67 -34.73
N GLY A 409 -5.73 -8.20 -35.52
CA GLY A 409 -4.48 -8.77 -35.03
C GLY A 409 -4.65 -10.12 -34.32
N ILE A 410 -3.55 -10.66 -33.82
CA ILE A 410 -3.52 -11.82 -32.91
C ILE A 410 -2.80 -11.44 -31.63
N ILE A 411 -3.20 -12.02 -30.49
CA ILE A 411 -2.49 -11.86 -29.23
C ILE A 411 -1.70 -13.15 -29.00
N ILE A 412 -0.40 -13.03 -28.81
CA ILE A 412 0.46 -14.14 -28.39
C ILE A 412 0.84 -13.98 -26.93
N HIS A 413 1.03 -15.10 -26.23
CA HIS A 413 1.60 -15.15 -24.89
C HIS A 413 3.04 -15.65 -24.98
N VAL A 414 3.99 -14.88 -24.43
CA VAL A 414 5.40 -15.27 -24.33
C VAL A 414 5.78 -15.27 -22.86
N ASP A 415 6.28 -16.39 -22.36
CA ASP A 415 6.59 -16.55 -20.93
C ASP A 415 7.96 -17.19 -20.72
N SER A 416 8.68 -16.71 -19.70
CA SER A 416 9.95 -17.29 -19.26
C SER A 416 9.79 -18.37 -18.19
N GLY A 417 8.63 -18.40 -17.51
CA GLY A 417 8.39 -19.24 -16.33
C GLY A 417 9.14 -18.76 -15.08
N VAL A 418 9.86 -17.63 -15.15
CA VAL A 418 10.54 -17.00 -14.02
C VAL A 418 9.76 -15.74 -13.62
N PRO A 419 9.12 -15.71 -12.44
CA PRO A 419 8.39 -14.53 -11.98
C PRO A 419 9.28 -13.29 -11.95
N GLY A 420 8.75 -12.14 -12.39
CA GLY A 420 9.46 -10.87 -12.38
C GLY A 420 10.57 -10.70 -13.43
N ALA A 421 10.82 -11.69 -14.30
CA ALA A 421 11.93 -11.65 -15.28
C ALA A 421 11.92 -10.46 -16.25
N LEU A 422 10.77 -9.78 -16.43
CA LEU A 422 10.71 -8.55 -17.21
C LEU A 422 11.40 -7.35 -16.51
N GLY A 423 11.63 -7.44 -15.20
CA GLY A 423 12.32 -6.41 -14.40
C GLY A 423 13.75 -6.14 -14.86
N GLU A 424 14.39 -7.12 -15.50
CA GLU A 424 15.77 -7.03 -16.01
C GLU A 424 15.91 -6.22 -17.31
N LEU A 425 14.79 -5.73 -17.84
CA LEU A 425 14.68 -5.15 -19.16
C LEU A 425 14.03 -3.78 -19.10
N ASP A 426 14.54 -2.83 -19.88
CA ASP A 426 13.97 -1.48 -19.99
C ASP A 426 12.73 -1.49 -20.90
N VAL A 427 11.66 -2.13 -20.40
CA VAL A 427 10.42 -2.39 -21.16
C VAL A 427 9.67 -1.11 -21.49
N LEU A 428 9.66 -0.11 -20.60
CA LEU A 428 8.89 1.13 -20.81
C LEU A 428 9.49 2.02 -21.89
N ASN A 429 10.78 1.87 -22.22
CA ASN A 429 11.43 2.56 -23.34
C ASN A 429 11.55 1.72 -24.62
N ALA A 430 10.96 0.51 -24.64
CA ALA A 430 11.03 -0.38 -25.78
C ALA A 430 10.50 0.26 -27.08
N GLU A 431 11.11 -0.09 -28.20
CA GLU A 431 10.64 0.28 -29.53
C GLU A 431 9.80 -0.87 -30.10
N VAL A 432 8.52 -0.63 -30.31
CA VAL A 432 7.58 -1.63 -30.82
C VAL A 432 7.15 -1.27 -32.23
N ASN A 433 7.27 -2.22 -33.15
CA ASN A 433 6.80 -2.11 -34.53
C ASN A 433 5.91 -3.32 -34.87
N GLY A 434 4.90 -3.12 -35.72
CA GLY A 434 4.01 -4.20 -36.18
C GLY A 434 3.07 -4.77 -35.12
N GLY A 435 2.91 -4.10 -33.97
CA GLY A 435 2.01 -4.52 -32.88
C GLY A 435 1.75 -3.42 -31.85
N ALA A 436 0.89 -3.71 -30.87
CA ALA A 436 0.64 -2.85 -29.72
C ALA A 436 1.72 -3.03 -28.64
N PHE A 437 1.98 -2.02 -27.82
CA PHE A 437 2.90 -2.17 -26.69
C PHE A 437 2.49 -3.37 -25.80
N PRO A 438 3.39 -4.31 -25.50
CA PRO A 438 3.04 -5.52 -24.75
C PRO A 438 2.52 -5.23 -23.34
N SER A 439 1.60 -6.06 -22.88
CA SER A 439 1.17 -6.10 -21.48
C SER A 439 1.97 -7.16 -20.74
N PRO A 440 2.44 -6.95 -19.50
CA PRO A 440 2.98 -8.03 -18.69
C PRO A 440 1.90 -9.11 -18.45
N ASN A 441 2.33 -10.35 -18.25
CA ASN A 441 1.49 -11.38 -17.63
C ASN A 441 1.37 -11.14 -16.11
N PHE A 442 0.55 -11.91 -15.41
CA PHE A 442 0.15 -11.59 -14.05
C PHE A 442 1.28 -11.76 -13.03
N ASN A 443 2.33 -12.54 -13.36
CA ASN A 443 3.55 -12.69 -12.55
C ASN A 443 4.75 -11.87 -13.05
N SER A 444 4.57 -11.04 -14.10
CA SER A 444 5.64 -10.26 -14.75
C SER A 444 6.85 -11.06 -15.26
N GLY A 445 6.71 -12.37 -15.43
CA GLY A 445 7.72 -13.25 -16.03
C GLY A 445 7.67 -13.33 -17.55
N GLY A 446 6.61 -12.78 -18.13
CA GLY A 446 6.29 -12.83 -19.54
C GLY A 446 5.34 -11.71 -19.95
N PHE A 447 4.85 -11.74 -21.19
CA PHE A 447 3.98 -10.71 -21.74
C PHE A 447 2.99 -11.24 -22.77
N PHE A 448 1.91 -10.50 -22.93
CA PHE A 448 0.96 -10.61 -24.03
C PHE A 448 1.27 -9.55 -25.08
N PHE A 449 1.44 -9.97 -26.34
CA PHE A 449 1.75 -9.06 -27.44
C PHE A 449 0.71 -9.18 -28.55
N ARG A 450 -0.01 -8.07 -28.82
CA ARG A 450 -0.95 -7.98 -29.93
C ARG A 450 -0.21 -7.61 -31.22
N ILE A 451 0.00 -8.59 -32.08
CA ILE A 451 0.63 -8.44 -33.40
C ILE A 451 -0.43 -8.04 -34.43
N THR A 452 -0.17 -6.96 -35.17
CA THR A 452 -1.07 -6.38 -36.17
C THR A 452 -0.52 -6.48 -37.60
N GLU A 453 0.76 -6.81 -37.75
CA GLU A 453 1.43 -7.00 -39.04
C GLU A 453 2.04 -8.40 -39.16
N ALA A 454 2.45 -8.79 -40.37
CA ALA A 454 3.05 -10.11 -40.59
C ALA A 454 4.44 -10.27 -39.94
N SER A 455 5.11 -9.16 -39.66
CA SER A 455 6.40 -9.08 -38.98
C SER A 455 6.28 -7.98 -37.93
N ALA A 456 6.69 -8.30 -36.71
CA ALA A 456 6.61 -7.39 -35.58
C ALA A 456 7.87 -7.51 -34.72
N ASP A 457 8.32 -6.38 -34.18
CA ASP A 457 9.58 -6.29 -33.45
C ASP A 457 9.37 -5.56 -32.12
N ILE A 458 10.05 -6.05 -31.08
CA ILE A 458 10.20 -5.36 -29.80
C ILE A 458 11.70 -5.21 -29.56
N THR A 459 12.22 -3.99 -29.65
CA THR A 459 13.62 -3.68 -29.33
C THR A 459 13.71 -3.05 -27.96
N LEU A 460 14.53 -3.62 -27.09
CA LEU A 460 14.67 -3.19 -25.70
C LEU A 460 16.07 -3.46 -25.17
N SER A 461 16.47 -2.69 -24.16
CA SER A 461 17.79 -2.74 -23.53
C SER A 461 17.75 -3.49 -22.20
N ALA A 462 18.92 -3.99 -21.75
CA ALA A 462 19.10 -4.39 -20.36
C ALA A 462 18.85 -3.20 -19.41
N PHE A 463 18.24 -3.48 -18.26
CA PHE A 463 17.96 -2.50 -17.21
C PHE A 463 18.99 -2.61 -16.08
N ASP A 464 19.67 -1.51 -15.77
CA ASP A 464 20.64 -1.45 -14.64
C ASP A 464 19.88 -1.07 -13.37
N ASP A 465 19.58 -2.08 -12.55
CA ASP A 465 18.87 -1.94 -11.27
C ASP A 465 19.82 -1.60 -10.11
N GLY A 466 21.13 -1.75 -10.32
CA GLY A 466 22.20 -1.50 -9.37
C GLY A 466 22.46 -2.63 -8.35
N ILE A 467 21.86 -3.80 -8.54
CA ILE A 467 22.10 -5.02 -7.78
C ILE A 467 23.19 -5.85 -8.51
N GLU A 468 23.94 -6.68 -7.78
CA GLU A 468 24.96 -7.56 -8.37
C GLU A 468 24.49 -9.02 -8.25
N GLU A 469 23.99 -9.56 -9.34
CA GLU A 469 23.37 -10.88 -9.47
C GLU A 469 24.21 -11.84 -10.34
N GLY A 470 25.22 -11.31 -11.04
CA GLY A 470 26.17 -12.07 -11.83
C GLY A 470 25.73 -12.25 -13.27
N VAL A 471 25.63 -13.50 -13.74
CA VAL A 471 25.16 -13.81 -15.10
C VAL A 471 23.96 -14.72 -14.99
N VAL A 472 22.80 -14.22 -15.43
CA VAL A 472 21.51 -14.92 -15.38
C VAL A 472 21.08 -15.27 -16.80
N GLU A 473 20.50 -16.47 -16.99
CA GLU A 473 19.99 -16.96 -18.27
C GLU A 473 18.46 -16.97 -18.25
N TYR A 474 17.84 -16.36 -19.26
CA TYR A 474 16.39 -16.33 -19.43
C TYR A 474 15.99 -17.00 -20.75
N THR A 475 15.05 -17.94 -20.67
CA THR A 475 14.45 -18.60 -21.84
C THR A 475 13.00 -18.18 -21.98
N TYR A 476 12.68 -17.38 -22.99
CA TYR A 476 11.31 -16.96 -23.29
C TYR A 476 10.69 -17.88 -24.35
N THR A 477 9.51 -18.42 -24.05
CA THR A 477 8.81 -19.40 -24.89
C THR A 477 7.43 -18.87 -25.29
N ILE A 478 7.08 -19.01 -26.56
CA ILE A 478 5.70 -18.76 -27.04
C ILE A 478 4.81 -19.85 -26.46
N GLN A 479 3.82 -19.46 -25.66
CA GLN A 479 2.86 -20.37 -25.07
C GLN A 479 1.75 -20.74 -26.06
N PRO A 480 1.09 -21.90 -25.91
CA PRO A 480 -0.13 -22.21 -26.65
C PRO A 480 -1.20 -21.14 -26.42
N GLY A 481 -1.96 -20.80 -27.45
CA GLY A 481 -3.00 -19.77 -27.36
C GLY A 481 -4.04 -19.87 -28.46
N VAL A 482 -4.93 -18.89 -28.52
CA VAL A 482 -6.05 -18.84 -29.46
C VAL A 482 -5.67 -18.08 -30.74
N GLY A 483 -6.10 -18.61 -31.89
CA GLY A 483 -5.95 -17.92 -33.18
C GLY A 483 -4.58 -18.05 -33.86
N TYR A 484 -3.64 -18.85 -33.32
CA TYR A 484 -2.34 -19.13 -33.95
C TYR A 484 -1.84 -20.55 -33.69
N THR A 485 -0.80 -20.96 -34.41
CA THR A 485 0.02 -22.14 -34.08
C THR A 485 1.49 -21.75 -33.97
N ILE A 486 2.29 -22.53 -33.26
CA ILE A 486 3.70 -22.20 -32.97
C ILE A 486 4.63 -22.88 -33.99
N ASP A 487 5.68 -22.18 -34.43
CA ASP A 487 6.78 -22.79 -35.17
C ASP A 487 7.61 -23.67 -34.23
N PRO A 488 7.63 -25.02 -34.39
CA PRO A 488 8.41 -25.89 -33.54
C PRO A 488 9.93 -25.73 -33.70
N GLN A 489 10.40 -24.91 -34.65
CA GLN A 489 11.82 -24.56 -34.82
C GLN A 489 12.16 -23.16 -34.30
N ALA A 490 11.16 -22.38 -33.88
CA ALA A 490 11.30 -21.01 -33.40
C ALA A 490 10.26 -20.72 -32.29
N SER A 491 10.08 -21.66 -31.36
CA SER A 491 9.13 -21.56 -30.26
C SER A 491 9.67 -20.84 -29.03
N GLU A 492 11.00 -20.74 -28.92
CA GLU A 492 11.68 -20.19 -27.75
C GLU A 492 12.94 -19.44 -28.17
N VAL A 493 13.36 -18.50 -27.34
CA VAL A 493 14.64 -17.80 -27.44
C VAL A 493 15.31 -17.78 -26.08
N THR A 494 16.64 -17.73 -26.06
CA THR A 494 17.41 -17.68 -24.82
C THR A 494 18.49 -16.62 -24.94
N PHE A 495 18.66 -15.85 -23.87
CA PHE A 495 19.72 -14.86 -23.74
C PHE A 495 20.22 -14.83 -22.30
N THR A 496 21.39 -14.24 -22.12
CA THR A 496 21.99 -14.01 -20.80
C THR A 496 22.08 -12.53 -20.52
N ILE A 497 21.83 -12.14 -19.27
CA ILE A 497 22.02 -10.78 -18.77
C ILE A 497 23.16 -10.82 -17.74
N ALA A 498 24.03 -9.83 -17.80
CA ALA A 498 25.13 -9.65 -16.86
C ALA A 498 25.14 -8.22 -16.31
N ASP A 499 25.47 -8.04 -15.03
CA ASP A 499 25.54 -6.68 -14.46
C ASP A 499 26.65 -5.87 -15.17
N ASN A 500 27.80 -6.50 -15.41
CA ASN A 500 28.92 -5.87 -16.09
C ASN A 500 29.76 -6.83 -16.96
N PRO A 501 30.63 -6.31 -17.85
CA PRO A 501 31.43 -7.14 -18.75
C PRO A 501 32.39 -8.13 -18.06
N ASN A 502 32.58 -8.03 -16.74
CA ASN A 502 33.42 -8.94 -15.95
C ASN A 502 32.60 -9.86 -15.03
N SER A 503 31.26 -9.81 -15.07
CA SER A 503 30.41 -10.70 -14.29
C SER A 503 30.71 -12.16 -14.61
N VAL A 504 30.53 -13.02 -13.61
CA VAL A 504 30.72 -14.47 -13.72
C VAL A 504 29.42 -15.15 -13.29
N PRO A 505 29.09 -16.34 -13.84
CA PRO A 505 27.94 -17.09 -13.37
C PRO A 505 28.04 -17.37 -11.86
N LEU A 506 27.04 -16.94 -11.10
CA LEU A 506 26.92 -17.29 -9.68
C LEU A 506 26.31 -18.69 -9.54
N PRO A 507 26.62 -19.41 -8.45
CA PRO A 507 25.89 -20.64 -8.13
C PRO A 507 24.39 -20.32 -7.97
N PRO A 508 23.50 -21.26 -8.33
CA PRO A 508 22.06 -21.03 -8.23
C PRO A 508 21.69 -20.67 -6.78
N ASP A 509 20.99 -19.55 -6.62
CA ASP A 509 20.40 -19.13 -5.37
C ASP A 509 19.42 -20.21 -4.88
N ASN A 510 19.61 -20.67 -3.64
CA ASN A 510 18.78 -21.69 -3.01
C ASN A 510 17.56 -21.13 -2.29
N GLY A 511 17.21 -19.85 -2.53
CA GLY A 511 15.94 -19.27 -2.12
C GLY A 511 15.78 -19.16 -0.60
N ASP A 512 16.89 -19.00 0.11
CA ASP A 512 16.90 -18.71 1.56
C ASP A 512 17.53 -17.31 1.74
N ASP A 513 16.88 -16.31 1.14
CA ASP A 513 17.15 -14.90 1.43
C ASP A 513 16.20 -14.44 2.54
N ASN A 514 16.50 -14.87 3.77
CA ASN A 514 16.22 -14.02 4.91
C ASN A 514 17.33 -12.98 4.96
N GLY A 515 17.11 -11.88 4.24
CA GLY A 515 17.98 -10.72 4.25
C GLY A 515 18.04 -10.09 5.64
N ASP A 516 18.88 -10.64 6.52
CA ASP A 516 19.50 -9.90 7.62
C ASP A 516 20.93 -10.42 7.81
N GLY A 517 21.85 -9.49 7.98
CA GLY A 517 23.25 -9.75 8.26
C GLY A 517 23.45 -10.33 9.66
N ASP A 518 23.14 -11.62 9.85
CA ASP A 518 23.29 -12.32 11.11
C ASP A 518 24.75 -12.24 11.61
N ASN A 519 24.95 -11.45 12.66
CA ASN A 519 26.21 -11.30 13.39
C ASN A 519 26.46 -12.46 14.39
N GLY A 520 25.62 -13.50 14.40
CA GLY A 520 25.73 -14.67 15.27
C GLY A 520 25.37 -14.40 16.74
N ILE A 521 24.65 -13.32 17.02
CA ILE A 521 24.10 -13.02 18.36
C ILE A 521 22.70 -13.63 18.42
N PRO A 522 22.36 -14.39 19.48
CA PRO A 522 21.00 -14.91 19.65
C PRO A 522 20.00 -13.75 19.76
N THR A 523 18.94 -13.80 18.96
CA THR A 523 17.75 -12.99 19.15
C THR A 523 16.95 -13.50 20.34
N GLU A 524 16.23 -12.60 20.99
CA GLU A 524 15.24 -12.95 21.99
C GLU A 524 14.10 -13.81 21.38
N ALA A 525 13.22 -14.34 22.22
CA ALA A 525 12.02 -15.03 21.77
C ALA A 525 10.76 -14.22 22.16
N GLU A 526 10.13 -13.64 21.15
CA GLU A 526 8.91 -12.85 21.21
C GLU A 526 7.77 -13.52 22.01
N LEU A 527 6.81 -12.72 22.49
CA LEU A 527 5.74 -13.05 23.47
C LEU A 527 6.19 -13.05 24.94
N ASN A 528 7.36 -12.49 25.23
CA ASN A 528 7.96 -12.43 26.55
C ASN A 528 7.45 -11.22 27.39
N ASP A 529 6.23 -10.75 27.18
CA ASP A 529 5.70 -9.48 27.74
C ASP A 529 5.49 -9.44 29.26
N THR A 530 5.42 -10.60 29.91
CA THR A 530 5.02 -10.71 31.32
C THR A 530 5.96 -11.60 32.11
N ILE A 531 5.85 -11.53 33.44
CA ILE A 531 6.53 -12.45 34.36
C ILE A 531 6.21 -13.92 34.03
N ALA A 532 4.99 -14.22 33.56
CA ALA A 532 4.58 -15.59 33.25
C ALA A 532 5.23 -16.14 31.96
N THR A 533 5.55 -15.26 31.01
CA THR A 533 6.14 -15.60 29.70
C THR A 533 7.62 -15.23 29.60
N ALA A 534 8.19 -14.65 30.65
CA ALA A 534 9.56 -14.13 30.67
C ALA A 534 10.62 -15.11 30.14
N ASN A 535 11.49 -14.60 29.29
CA ASN A 535 12.59 -15.33 28.69
C ASN A 535 13.66 -15.68 29.73
N PRO A 536 13.94 -16.97 29.99
CA PRO A 536 14.90 -17.35 31.02
C PRO A 536 16.35 -17.13 30.55
N ILE A 537 17.08 -16.26 31.25
CA ILE A 537 18.49 -15.98 30.95
C ILE A 537 19.40 -16.82 31.87
N SER A 538 20.15 -17.74 31.25
CA SER A 538 21.04 -18.66 31.95
C SER A 538 22.43 -18.04 32.18
N VAL A 539 22.58 -17.22 33.23
CA VAL A 539 23.87 -16.73 33.73
C VAL A 539 24.28 -17.44 35.03
N SER A 540 25.57 -17.68 35.21
CA SER A 540 26.11 -18.28 36.43
C SER A 540 27.53 -17.77 36.71
N LEU A 541 28.10 -18.02 37.88
CA LEU A 541 29.49 -17.62 38.14
C LEU A 541 30.53 -18.33 37.24
N GLU A 542 30.15 -19.45 36.59
CA GLU A 542 31.00 -20.13 35.60
C GLU A 542 30.87 -19.49 34.20
N ASN A 543 29.69 -18.94 33.88
CA ASN A 543 29.39 -18.19 32.66
C ASN A 543 28.69 -16.88 33.05
N PRO A 544 29.45 -15.87 33.53
CA PRO A 544 28.88 -14.69 34.18
C PRO A 544 28.37 -13.64 33.20
N SER A 545 28.48 -13.88 31.89
CA SER A 545 28.09 -12.92 30.86
C SER A 545 27.20 -13.56 29.82
N PHE A 546 26.16 -12.84 29.40
CA PHE A 546 25.27 -13.22 28.31
C PHE A 546 24.91 -11.96 27.52
N THR A 547 24.84 -12.09 26.20
CA THR A 547 24.47 -10.99 25.30
C THR A 547 23.41 -11.51 24.35
N LEU A 548 22.36 -10.73 24.15
CA LEU A 548 21.28 -11.02 23.21
C LEU A 548 20.88 -9.75 22.46
N SER A 549 20.25 -9.92 21.30
CA SER A 549 19.57 -8.86 20.58
C SER A 549 18.07 -8.98 20.78
N GLY A 550 17.41 -7.87 21.05
CA GLY A 550 15.95 -7.79 21.15
C GLY A 550 15.44 -6.55 20.45
N ALA A 551 14.13 -6.39 20.35
CA ALA A 551 13.51 -5.20 19.81
C ALA A 551 12.28 -4.88 20.62
N ILE A 552 12.09 -3.60 20.91
CA ILE A 552 10.75 -3.13 21.28
C ILE A 552 10.00 -2.92 19.97
N ASP A 553 9.04 -3.78 19.65
CA ASP A 553 8.34 -3.85 18.37
C ASP A 553 6.96 -4.52 18.55
N SER A 554 6.26 -4.73 17.44
CA SER A 554 5.14 -5.62 17.32
C SER A 554 5.48 -6.59 16.18
N THR A 555 5.47 -7.88 16.49
CA THR A 555 5.70 -8.93 15.50
C THR A 555 4.37 -9.33 14.88
N GLU A 556 4.38 -10.03 13.74
CA GLU A 556 3.14 -10.55 13.15
C GLU A 556 2.34 -11.44 14.13
N ASP A 557 3.02 -12.02 15.12
CA ASP A 557 2.43 -12.84 16.19
C ASP A 557 1.90 -11.99 17.39
N THR A 558 2.38 -10.76 17.59
CA THR A 558 2.00 -9.85 18.71
C THR A 558 1.28 -8.56 18.30
N SER A 559 1.25 -8.21 17.01
CA SER A 559 0.70 -6.96 16.48
C SER A 559 -0.77 -6.71 16.79
N TYR A 560 -1.49 -7.77 17.14
CA TYR A 560 -2.90 -7.72 17.50
C TYR A 560 -3.17 -7.69 19.02
N ILE A 561 -2.12 -7.71 19.86
CA ILE A 561 -2.24 -7.89 21.33
C ILE A 561 -1.42 -6.84 22.10
N VAL A 562 -0.32 -6.39 21.51
CA VAL A 562 0.60 -5.40 22.09
C VAL A 562 0.96 -4.44 20.97
N ASP A 563 0.54 -3.18 21.06
CA ASP A 563 1.10 -2.18 20.16
C ASP A 563 2.59 -2.03 20.48
N ARG A 564 3.40 -1.70 19.48
CA ARG A 564 4.84 -1.46 19.57
C ARG A 564 5.19 -0.49 20.71
N SER A 565 4.25 0.40 21.07
CA SER A 565 4.42 1.35 22.16
C SER A 565 4.35 0.71 23.56
N GLU A 566 3.59 -0.38 23.68
CA GLU A 566 3.27 -1.08 24.92
C GLU A 566 4.17 -2.28 25.19
N ASP A 567 4.94 -2.70 24.19
CA ASP A 567 5.85 -3.85 24.24
C ASP A 567 6.88 -3.75 25.38
N VAL A 568 7.07 -4.91 26.03
CA VAL A 568 7.96 -5.12 27.17
C VAL A 568 8.67 -6.47 27.05
N ASP A 569 9.95 -6.45 26.72
CA ASP A 569 10.75 -7.67 26.82
C ASP A 569 11.03 -8.05 28.28
N MET A 570 10.42 -9.14 28.78
CA MET A 570 10.65 -9.66 30.13
C MET A 570 11.68 -10.80 30.15
N PHE A 571 12.67 -10.68 31.04
CA PHE A 571 13.72 -11.67 31.24
C PHE A 571 13.76 -12.19 32.68
N ALA A 572 13.93 -13.50 32.86
CA ALA A 572 14.00 -14.13 34.18
C ALA A 572 15.44 -14.53 34.55
N PHE A 573 15.84 -14.25 35.80
CA PHE A 573 17.18 -14.52 36.34
C PHE A 573 17.11 -15.25 37.69
N GLU A 574 17.84 -16.36 37.81
CA GLU A 574 18.03 -17.06 39.09
C GLU A 574 19.24 -16.49 39.84
N LEU A 575 19.00 -15.82 40.97
CA LEU A 575 20.06 -15.15 41.75
C LEU A 575 20.17 -15.72 43.16
N GLU A 576 21.40 -15.83 43.67
CA GLU A 576 21.66 -16.08 45.09
C GLU A 576 21.79 -14.76 45.86
N VAL A 577 21.42 -14.79 47.15
CA VAL A 577 21.54 -13.62 48.03
C VAL A 577 22.93 -12.98 47.96
N GLY A 578 22.94 -11.67 47.73
CA GLY A 578 24.14 -10.85 47.63
C GLY A 578 24.81 -10.85 46.25
N GLN A 579 24.39 -11.69 45.30
CA GLN A 579 24.89 -11.59 43.93
C GLN A 579 24.47 -10.27 43.30
N THR A 580 25.35 -9.71 42.47
CA THR A 580 25.08 -8.48 41.73
C THR A 580 24.79 -8.81 40.27
N LEU A 581 23.58 -8.49 39.82
CA LEU A 581 23.18 -8.49 38.41
C LEU A 581 23.39 -7.09 37.84
N MET A 582 24.07 -7.01 36.71
CA MET A 582 24.24 -5.79 35.95
C MET A 582 23.64 -6.00 34.56
N LEU A 583 22.67 -5.15 34.22
CA LEU A 583 22.02 -5.10 32.91
C LEU A 583 22.50 -3.84 32.22
N ASP A 584 22.91 -3.93 30.96
CA ASP A 584 23.26 -2.80 30.12
C ASP A 584 22.53 -2.92 28.78
N VAL A 585 21.60 -2.01 28.52
CA VAL A 585 20.84 -1.96 27.28
C VAL A 585 21.46 -0.93 26.36
N ASP A 586 21.99 -1.39 25.23
CA ASP A 586 22.57 -0.54 24.18
C ASP A 586 21.66 -0.49 22.96
N THR A 587 21.24 0.72 22.57
CA THR A 587 20.44 0.97 21.37
C THR A 587 21.26 1.55 20.23
N GLY A 588 22.60 1.49 20.32
CA GLY A 588 23.49 2.08 19.32
C GLY A 588 23.32 3.60 19.15
N ASN A 589 23.71 4.12 17.99
CA ASN A 589 23.55 5.54 17.68
C ASN A 589 22.12 5.84 17.21
N ARG A 590 21.75 7.13 17.12
CA ARG A 590 20.43 7.58 16.61
C ARG A 590 20.11 7.18 15.15
N ARG A 591 21.03 6.54 14.45
CA ARG A 591 20.80 5.96 13.13
C ARG A 591 20.46 4.48 13.19
N ASP A 592 20.77 3.83 14.31
CA ASP A 592 20.67 2.39 14.51
C ASP A 592 19.36 2.07 15.27
N SER A 593 19.02 2.86 16.30
CA SER A 593 17.71 2.82 16.94
C SER A 593 17.36 4.16 17.61
N LEU A 594 16.08 4.54 17.55
CA LEU A 594 15.50 5.69 18.25
C LEU A 594 14.97 5.34 19.64
N LEU A 595 15.01 4.06 20.01
CA LEU A 595 14.60 3.58 21.32
C LEU A 595 15.32 4.35 22.44
N SER A 596 14.55 4.75 23.45
CA SER A 596 15.04 5.22 24.73
C SER A 596 14.60 4.21 25.79
N PRO A 597 15.43 3.23 26.16
CA PRO A 597 14.99 2.11 26.96
C PRO A 597 14.79 2.49 28.42
N VAL A 598 13.91 1.74 29.05
CA VAL A 598 13.61 1.72 30.47
C VAL A 598 13.83 0.30 30.94
N VAL A 599 14.68 0.12 31.95
CA VAL A 599 14.89 -1.19 32.57
C VAL A 599 14.27 -1.15 33.95
N ARG A 600 13.36 -2.08 34.23
CA ARG A 600 12.71 -2.29 35.54
C ARG A 600 13.04 -3.69 36.04
N ILE A 601 13.19 -3.85 37.36
CA ILE A 601 13.41 -5.15 38.00
C ILE A 601 12.27 -5.41 38.98
N PHE A 602 11.72 -6.62 38.93
CA PHE A 602 10.59 -7.08 39.74
C PHE A 602 10.95 -8.33 40.54
N ASP A 603 10.24 -8.53 41.66
CA ASP A 603 10.14 -9.86 42.29
C ASP A 603 9.09 -10.74 41.60
N GLY A 604 8.98 -12.00 42.03
CA GLY A 604 8.01 -12.95 41.47
C GLY A 604 6.54 -12.68 41.80
N GLU A 605 6.23 -11.63 42.55
CA GLU A 605 4.88 -11.15 42.81
C GLU A 605 4.56 -9.89 41.96
N GLY A 606 5.52 -9.43 41.14
CA GLY A 606 5.40 -8.24 40.30
C GLY A 606 5.73 -6.92 40.99
N ALA A 607 6.25 -6.94 42.22
CA ALA A 607 6.63 -5.71 42.90
C ALA A 607 7.95 -5.16 42.34
N GLU A 608 7.94 -3.90 41.90
CA GLU A 608 9.15 -3.24 41.40
C GLU A 608 10.17 -3.01 42.52
N LEU A 609 11.40 -3.50 42.28
CA LEU A 609 12.53 -3.41 43.21
C LEU A 609 13.54 -2.34 42.78
N ALA A 610 13.68 -2.10 41.47
CA ALA A 610 14.57 -1.10 40.91
C ALA A 610 14.15 -0.70 39.50
N SER A 611 14.46 0.53 39.09
CA SER A 611 14.21 1.00 37.72
C SER A 611 15.22 2.06 37.28
N ARG A 612 15.45 2.13 35.96
CA ARG A 612 16.30 3.13 35.34
C ARG A 612 15.86 3.40 33.90
N ALA A 613 15.51 4.66 33.63
CA ALA A 613 15.17 5.16 32.29
C ALA A 613 16.30 6.07 31.76
N ASN A 614 17.06 5.61 30.77
CA ASN A 614 18.00 6.44 30.01
C ASN A 614 18.40 5.76 28.68
N ARG A 615 18.97 6.51 27.72
CA ARG A 615 19.27 6.00 26.36
C ARG A 615 20.17 4.76 26.29
N ASN A 616 21.04 4.57 27.29
CA ASN A 616 21.88 3.40 27.45
C ASN A 616 21.67 2.88 28.88
N ALA A 617 20.48 2.33 29.12
CA ALA A 617 20.00 2.02 30.45
C ALA A 617 20.84 0.90 31.09
N SER A 618 21.81 1.31 31.91
CA SER A 618 22.54 0.40 32.79
C SER A 618 21.89 0.35 34.18
N LEU A 619 21.60 -0.84 34.69
CA LEU A 619 21.01 -1.05 36.02
C LEU A 619 21.84 -2.08 36.80
N GLU A 620 22.26 -1.70 38.00
CA GLU A 620 22.94 -2.59 38.95
C GLU A 620 21.95 -2.99 40.06
N PHE A 621 21.79 -4.29 40.27
CA PHE A 621 20.88 -4.85 41.26
C PHE A 621 21.59 -5.90 42.11
N ILE A 622 21.44 -5.80 43.44
CA ILE A 622 22.00 -6.76 44.39
C ILE A 622 20.83 -7.56 44.95
N ALA A 623 20.84 -8.88 44.73
CA ALA A 623 19.77 -9.77 45.17
C ALA A 623 19.65 -9.76 46.72
N PRO A 624 18.53 -9.27 47.29
CA PRO A 624 18.36 -9.23 48.74
C PRO A 624 18.14 -10.62 49.35
N GLU A 625 17.61 -11.56 48.57
CA GLU A 625 17.36 -12.94 48.94
C GLU A 625 17.68 -13.87 47.75
N THR A 626 17.72 -15.19 47.98
CA THR A 626 17.86 -16.16 46.89
C THR A 626 16.51 -16.41 46.25
N GLY A 627 16.40 -16.27 44.92
CA GLY A 627 15.18 -16.52 44.17
C GLY A 627 15.25 -16.05 42.71
N THR A 628 14.12 -16.15 42.02
CA THR A 628 13.94 -15.67 40.65
C THR A 628 13.57 -14.19 40.66
N TYR A 629 14.27 -13.39 39.86
CA TYR A 629 13.98 -11.97 39.64
C TYR A 629 13.73 -11.74 38.15
N TYR A 630 12.90 -10.75 37.84
CA TYR A 630 12.49 -10.47 36.47
C TYR A 630 12.97 -9.08 36.08
N ALA A 631 13.49 -8.90 34.88
CA ALA A 631 13.82 -7.60 34.33
C ALA A 631 12.99 -7.35 33.08
N GLY A 632 12.21 -6.26 33.08
CA GLY A 632 11.48 -5.81 31.92
C GLY A 632 12.23 -4.67 31.24
N ILE A 633 12.41 -4.78 29.93
CA ILE A 633 12.92 -3.72 29.07
C ILE A 633 11.72 -3.15 28.31
N SER A 634 11.49 -1.86 28.42
CA SER A 634 10.42 -1.17 27.69
C SER A 634 10.92 0.15 27.12
N GLN A 635 10.09 0.82 26.33
CA GLN A 635 10.42 2.17 25.87
C GLN A 635 10.04 3.26 26.89
N GLN A 636 10.67 4.43 26.76
CA GLN A 636 10.36 5.61 27.56
C GLN A 636 8.87 5.97 27.45
N GLY A 637 8.23 6.26 28.59
CA GLY A 637 6.79 6.47 28.67
C GLY A 637 6.06 5.23 29.15
N ASN A 638 6.58 4.04 28.83
CA ASN A 638 6.05 2.75 29.28
C ASN A 638 6.64 2.38 30.67
N ASP A 639 6.52 3.31 31.62
CA ASP A 639 7.11 3.19 32.97
C ASP A 639 6.12 2.56 33.98
N PHE A 640 4.85 2.37 33.59
CA PHE A 640 3.75 2.03 34.49
C PHE A 640 3.00 0.74 34.14
N TYR A 641 3.45 -0.03 33.14
CA TYR A 641 2.86 -1.33 32.83
C TYR A 641 2.82 -2.25 34.07
N ASP A 642 1.78 -3.06 34.14
CA ASP A 642 1.66 -4.17 35.09
C ASP A 642 2.43 -5.38 34.53
N PRO A 643 3.52 -5.84 35.19
CA PRO A 643 4.35 -6.93 34.68
C PRO A 643 3.63 -8.30 34.64
N ASN A 644 2.37 -8.38 35.09
CA ASN A 644 1.54 -9.58 35.03
C ASN A 644 0.44 -9.51 33.97
N VAL A 645 0.30 -8.38 33.27
CA VAL A 645 -0.77 -8.16 32.28
C VAL A 645 -0.12 -7.73 30.97
N VAL A 646 -0.27 -8.57 29.94
CA VAL A 646 0.17 -8.28 28.56
C VAL A 646 -0.47 -6.99 28.08
N GLY A 647 0.26 -6.15 27.33
CA GLY A 647 -0.28 -4.93 26.73
C GLY A 647 -0.72 -3.85 27.73
N SER A 648 -0.39 -3.97 29.02
CA SER A 648 -0.79 -2.96 30.02
C SER A 648 0.04 -1.67 29.99
N GLY A 649 0.84 -1.50 28.94
CA GLY A 649 1.78 -0.41 28.76
C GLY A 649 1.14 0.87 28.24
N SER A 650 1.96 1.90 28.07
CA SER A 650 1.57 3.16 27.41
C SER A 650 2.83 3.94 27.02
N GLY A 651 3.63 3.38 26.11
CA GLY A 651 4.90 3.99 25.75
C GLY A 651 4.75 5.28 24.95
N TRP A 652 5.76 6.15 25.01
CA TRP A 652 5.72 7.37 24.22
C TRP A 652 6.33 7.14 22.86
N THR A 653 5.49 7.18 21.83
CA THR A 653 5.95 7.27 20.45
C THR A 653 5.95 8.73 20.02
N ILE A 654 7.14 9.29 19.78
CA ILE A 654 7.32 10.65 19.26
C ILE A 654 8.15 10.57 17.98
N PRO A 655 7.53 10.78 16.81
CA PRO A 655 8.19 10.59 15.52
C PRO A 655 9.55 11.30 15.42
N ASN A 656 10.58 10.57 14.98
CA ASN A 656 11.97 10.99 14.84
C ASN A 656 12.67 11.40 16.16
N VAL A 657 12.08 11.11 17.32
CA VAL A 657 12.61 11.51 18.64
C VAL A 657 12.73 10.32 19.58
N ILE A 658 11.64 9.58 19.78
CA ILE A 658 11.56 8.35 20.60
C ILE A 658 10.61 7.43 19.84
N GLU A 659 11.10 6.27 19.42
CA GLU A 659 10.30 5.25 18.74
C GLU A 659 10.74 3.87 19.23
N PRO A 660 9.86 2.87 19.15
CA PRO A 660 10.23 1.46 19.30
C PRO A 660 11.42 1.11 18.39
N GLY A 661 12.17 0.06 18.74
CA GLY A 661 13.26 -0.39 17.90
C GLY A 661 14.21 -1.36 18.59
N SER A 662 15.21 -1.80 17.85
CA SER A 662 16.17 -2.81 18.31
C SER A 662 17.10 -2.31 19.43
N TYR A 663 17.52 -3.23 20.28
CA TYR A 663 18.59 -3.06 21.26
C TYR A 663 19.44 -4.33 21.40
N THR A 664 20.58 -4.18 22.06
CA THR A 664 21.40 -5.29 22.56
C THR A 664 21.40 -5.23 24.08
N LEU A 665 21.12 -6.35 24.73
CA LEU A 665 21.19 -6.48 26.18
C LEU A 665 22.46 -7.24 26.57
N ASP A 666 23.34 -6.55 27.28
CA ASP A 666 24.51 -7.15 27.93
C ASP A 666 24.22 -7.41 29.41
N VAL A 667 24.29 -8.68 29.79
CA VAL A 667 24.09 -9.15 31.17
C VAL A 667 25.42 -9.54 31.78
N ASN A 668 25.69 -9.07 33.01
CA ASN A 668 26.83 -9.50 33.81
C ASN A 668 26.42 -9.89 35.24
N LEU A 669 26.81 -11.09 35.67
CA LEU A 669 26.61 -11.60 37.03
C LEU A 669 27.92 -11.60 37.81
N GLN A 670 27.89 -11.04 39.02
CA GLN A 670 29.04 -11.02 39.92
C GLN A 670 28.72 -11.72 41.24
N ALA A 671 29.73 -12.34 41.82
CA ALA A 671 29.65 -12.93 43.15
C ALA A 671 29.49 -11.84 44.22
N ALA A 672 28.87 -12.23 45.34
CA ALA A 672 28.63 -11.40 46.51
C ALA A 672 29.90 -10.85 47.20
#